data_AF-A0A5J5K576-F1
#
_entry.id   AF-A0A5J5K576-F1
#
_cell.length_a   1.000
_cell.length_b   1.000
_cell.length_c   1.000
_cell.angle_alpha   90.00
_cell.angle_beta   90.00
_cell.angle_gamma   90.00
#
_symmetry.space_group_name_H-M   'P 1'
#
loop_
_entity.id
_entity.type
_entity.pdbx_description
1 polymer ?
#
loop_
_entity_poly.entity_id
_entity_poly.type
_entity_poly.pdbx_seq_one_letter_code
_entity_poly.pdbx_strand_id
1 'polypeptide(L)'
;MAVQPLPCDDGGGSGPPPTPVCCAPAIAAQPLCLPDGAAVLLVVRSGCVECGATPADPQAIGWINPQTGVFTPGVVPAGAGPCDGGCSTVTTVQLCDLLPGGGCTPFLRHLVRDCAGAVTTTLDTALDGTTIYPVSGTAGNCAACAAGCVDTICVQRCDDTDGDGQPDATYSELWCVRADGSAELVLTYADEPAVPYVPVSPMECTYGCPESQTLMLCDGSGPFLRRYVFLNGAASYTDVALDGQTPHVVMGQVGPCPAGPDCDNPTTPAATVGLCLPDGTPIATIITRDCSGTVTQAGWINLATGLYSAGAPPVGVTACGESRSITTAGVFCDIDSTGEVVGLVLVEYSYNPDGSIASVRLVDATTGGTYTPAGTVTACPVGAEQPEQDLAVLCDTQPDGTVTAFLRDWRRDEIGQVVGHTDYALGGGPYTPTGSVGVCQPEPEPPCTSTHTLTLCDVAADGTSTPFLRRLTLDCTGTVTASADTTLDGVTPYAPAGTVGVCQPEPDAPCSTAHILTLCDVAADGTSVPFLRRVTIGCDGTVNSVTDTGMDGATVYSPTGSVGVCQPEPDTPCETAQVIALCDVAPDGSSTAFLRRVTIGCDGTVIATADTGMDGVTPYAPAGTVGVCQPPAEEPEPCRNTSTLLVCDLPDGGAPDPAVTDTDPTPYYPYPTGFAVAGGQTLWDGGTLNLPPGTAPQPGTTGSVNSLAATIAALRPACDTGTAHVTVSVNAQQTGPDNGCGPTGHLRLFIGTTQAALTVLPANTPVGWFGTLTVEADVPAVDLAAGNVVVALALDAYDDSPATCTPSPRRTGWQVSAFTASVTYDQSGCATQFLRNVTTDCETGAVVAVVDTTMDGAPYTVTGTAGQCEAAGGACCPPPEPECPQHLLHECRWDDTDGDGLGDTTYLELIQVDGCTGALTSLGTYLPDLTAAYTPVAPTAECPVEGAPQASAVRARRVQLGPGGGGAWSAARVPLLQSVTATAHGGTGRISTVDGDTTLFPGESVTWSVARDEDSMLVGPLTITAQTGTVTISYTQGVLL
;
A
#
# COMPACT_ATOMS: atom_id res chain seq x y z
N MET A 1 4.25 -51.03 -13.54
CA MET A 1 3.38 -49.84 -13.36
C MET A 1 2.87 -49.45 -14.73
N ALA A 2 1.57 -49.21 -14.90
CA ALA A 2 1.04 -48.74 -16.18
C ALA A 2 1.29 -47.23 -16.28
N VAL A 3 2.21 -46.81 -17.16
CA VAL A 3 2.36 -45.40 -17.52
C VAL A 3 1.27 -45.11 -18.57
N GLN A 4 0.35 -44.21 -18.25
CA GLN A 4 -0.74 -43.85 -19.15
C GLN A 4 -0.26 -42.75 -20.12
N PRO A 5 -0.19 -42.99 -21.44
CA PRO A 5 0.27 -41.98 -22.39
C PRO A 5 -0.76 -40.85 -22.52
N LEU A 6 -0.27 -39.61 -22.52
CA LEU A 6 -1.05 -38.41 -22.86
C LEU A 6 -1.48 -38.47 -24.34
N PRO A 7 -2.77 -38.30 -24.67
CA PRO A 7 -3.21 -38.18 -26.06
C PRO A 7 -2.75 -36.84 -26.64
N CYS A 8 -2.37 -36.83 -27.92
CA CYS A 8 -2.21 -35.60 -28.69
C CYS A 8 -3.59 -35.04 -29.03
N ASP A 9 -3.83 -33.76 -28.77
CA ASP A 9 -5.06 -33.08 -29.19
C ASP A 9 -5.03 -32.78 -30.70
N ASP A 10 -6.12 -33.12 -31.38
CA ASP A 10 -6.34 -32.82 -32.79
C ASP A 10 -6.65 -31.32 -32.95
N GLY A 11 -5.63 -30.51 -33.20
CA GLY A 11 -5.79 -29.12 -33.63
C GLY A 11 -6.59 -29.05 -34.94
N GLY A 12 -7.86 -28.64 -34.85
CA GLY A 12 -8.73 -28.40 -35.99
C GLY A 12 -8.21 -27.27 -36.89
N GLY A 13 -7.44 -27.63 -37.91
CA GLY A 13 -7.00 -26.73 -38.97
C GLY A 13 -6.81 -27.51 -40.28
N SER A 14 -7.67 -27.26 -41.26
CA SER A 14 -7.64 -27.92 -42.56
C SER A 14 -6.47 -27.43 -43.42
N GLY A 15 -5.34 -28.13 -43.36
CA GLY A 15 -4.23 -28.01 -44.31
C GLY A 15 -3.01 -28.82 -43.85
N PRO A 16 -2.29 -29.58 -44.72
CA PRO A 16 -1.25 -30.49 -44.26
C PRO A 16 0.17 -29.87 -44.32
N PRO A 17 0.92 -29.85 -43.21
CA PRO A 17 2.38 -29.80 -43.23
C PRO A 17 3.01 -31.11 -42.69
N PRO A 18 4.30 -31.37 -42.98
CA PRO A 18 4.95 -32.64 -42.70
C PRO A 18 5.23 -32.83 -41.20
N THR A 19 4.86 -34.00 -40.69
CA THR A 19 5.05 -34.42 -39.29
C THR A 19 6.53 -34.55 -38.90
N PRO A 20 7.02 -33.89 -37.83
CA PRO A 20 8.18 -34.34 -37.09
C PRO A 20 7.73 -35.28 -35.95
N VAL A 21 8.45 -36.39 -35.81
CA VAL A 21 8.25 -37.36 -34.74
C VAL A 21 8.88 -36.81 -33.46
N CYS A 22 8.09 -36.54 -32.42
CA CYS A 22 8.61 -36.15 -31.11
C CYS A 22 8.85 -37.40 -30.25
N CYS A 23 10.08 -37.60 -29.78
CA CYS A 23 10.46 -38.62 -28.83
C CYS A 23 11.22 -37.96 -27.67
N ALA A 24 10.74 -38.10 -26.43
CA ALA A 24 11.51 -37.76 -25.24
C ALA A 24 11.62 -39.00 -24.32
N PRO A 25 12.81 -39.33 -23.79
CA PRO A 25 12.90 -40.28 -22.68
C PRO A 25 12.22 -39.68 -21.45
N ALA A 26 11.44 -40.49 -20.72
CA ALA A 26 10.80 -40.07 -19.48
C ALA A 26 11.51 -40.72 -18.30
N ILE A 27 11.79 -39.95 -17.24
CA ILE A 27 12.25 -40.49 -15.97
C ILE A 27 11.01 -40.77 -15.13
N ALA A 28 10.86 -42.00 -14.62
CA ALA A 28 9.77 -42.32 -13.71
C ALA A 28 10.09 -41.73 -12.33
N ALA A 29 9.21 -40.89 -11.78
CA ALA A 29 9.48 -40.09 -10.58
C ALA A 29 9.45 -40.85 -9.24
N GLN A 30 9.00 -42.11 -9.21
CA GLN A 30 9.00 -42.88 -7.96
C GLN A 30 10.30 -43.67 -7.77
N PRO A 31 11.09 -43.38 -6.71
CA PRO A 31 12.30 -44.13 -6.41
C PRO A 31 11.96 -45.56 -6.02
N LEU A 32 12.74 -46.52 -6.53
CA LEU A 32 12.76 -47.89 -6.02
C LEU A 32 13.88 -48.02 -5.00
N CYS A 33 13.68 -48.82 -3.98
CA CYS A 33 14.70 -49.12 -2.98
C CYS A 33 15.32 -50.48 -3.29
N LEU A 34 16.65 -50.52 -3.34
CA LEU A 34 17.41 -51.76 -3.31
C LEU A 34 17.25 -52.44 -1.92
N PRO A 35 17.57 -53.73 -1.78
CA PRO A 35 17.43 -54.43 -0.50
C PRO A 35 18.23 -53.84 0.67
N ASP A 36 19.24 -53.01 0.38
CA ASP A 36 20.05 -52.27 1.35
C ASP A 36 19.47 -50.88 1.70
N GLY A 37 18.31 -50.53 1.15
CA GLY A 37 17.63 -49.26 1.37
C GLY A 37 18.10 -48.12 0.46
N ALA A 38 19.07 -48.35 -0.42
CA ALA A 38 19.51 -47.33 -1.36
C ALA A 38 18.45 -47.09 -2.44
N ALA A 39 18.03 -45.82 -2.59
CA ALA A 39 17.11 -45.41 -3.64
C ALA A 39 17.77 -45.50 -5.02
N VAL A 40 17.00 -45.84 -6.05
CA VAL A 40 17.39 -45.79 -7.47
C VAL A 40 16.23 -45.24 -8.29
N LEU A 41 16.54 -44.42 -9.30
CA LEU A 41 15.57 -43.84 -10.23
C LEU A 41 15.63 -44.57 -11.56
N LEU A 42 14.49 -45.06 -12.06
CA LEU A 42 14.42 -45.77 -13.34
C LEU A 42 14.35 -44.79 -14.51
N VAL A 43 15.24 -44.99 -15.48
CA VAL A 43 15.20 -44.29 -16.77
C VAL A 43 14.50 -45.20 -17.75
N VAL A 44 13.30 -44.80 -18.19
CA VAL A 44 12.49 -45.57 -19.14
C VAL A 44 12.47 -44.88 -20.50
N ARG A 45 12.48 -45.69 -21.55
CA ARG A 45 12.33 -45.24 -22.93
C ARG A 45 11.05 -45.83 -23.49
N SER A 46 10.13 -44.97 -23.91
CA SER A 46 8.97 -45.35 -24.71
C SER A 46 9.37 -45.41 -26.19
N GLY A 47 8.94 -46.44 -26.90
CA GLY A 47 9.12 -46.51 -28.36
C GLY A 47 8.20 -45.51 -29.06
N CYS A 48 8.70 -44.84 -30.10
CA CYS A 48 7.87 -43.90 -30.88
C CYS A 48 7.06 -44.66 -31.92
N VAL A 49 5.77 -44.34 -32.02
CA VAL A 49 4.85 -44.91 -32.99
C VAL A 49 4.13 -43.78 -33.73
N GLU A 50 3.70 -44.04 -34.96
CA GLU A 50 2.91 -43.08 -35.74
C GLU A 50 1.57 -42.77 -35.03
N CYS A 51 1.03 -41.57 -35.25
CA CYS A 51 -0.25 -41.16 -34.67
C CYS A 51 -1.36 -42.17 -35.04
N GLY A 52 -1.94 -42.81 -34.03
CA GLY A 52 -2.99 -43.83 -34.17
C GLY A 52 -2.55 -45.28 -33.94
N ALA A 53 -1.26 -45.56 -33.77
CA ALA A 53 -0.78 -46.88 -33.37
C ALA A 53 -0.62 -46.99 -31.84
N THR A 54 -0.89 -48.17 -31.27
CA THR A 54 -0.65 -48.43 -29.83
C THR A 54 0.86 -48.45 -29.56
N PRO A 55 1.39 -47.62 -28.64
CA PRO A 55 2.79 -47.67 -28.26
C PRO A 55 3.16 -49.00 -27.60
N ALA A 56 4.37 -49.50 -27.83
CA ALA A 56 4.90 -50.61 -27.05
C ALA A 56 5.16 -50.17 -25.60
N ASP A 57 5.05 -51.11 -24.65
CA ASP A 57 5.31 -50.83 -23.24
C ASP A 57 6.70 -50.20 -23.04
N PRO A 58 6.83 -49.14 -22.21
CA PRO A 58 8.09 -48.48 -21.96
C PRO A 58 9.12 -49.46 -21.37
N GLN A 59 10.33 -49.45 -21.93
CA GLN A 59 11.42 -50.31 -21.48
C GLN A 59 12.37 -49.52 -20.58
N ALA A 60 12.74 -50.09 -19.44
CA ALA A 60 13.84 -49.59 -18.62
C ALA A 60 15.16 -49.70 -19.39
N ILE A 61 15.82 -48.58 -19.63
CA ILE A 61 17.12 -48.53 -20.33
C ILE A 61 18.29 -48.36 -19.37
N GLY A 62 18.02 -48.03 -18.11
CA GLY A 62 19.00 -47.92 -17.04
C GLY A 62 18.39 -47.35 -15.78
N TRP A 63 19.24 -47.08 -14.79
CA TRP A 63 18.84 -46.49 -13.52
C TRP A 63 19.93 -45.55 -12.98
N ILE A 64 19.51 -44.55 -12.21
CA ILE A 64 20.41 -43.56 -11.59
C ILE A 64 20.42 -43.81 -10.09
N ASN A 65 21.61 -43.83 -9.49
CA ASN A 65 21.75 -43.73 -8.04
C ASN A 65 21.69 -42.24 -7.65
N PRO A 66 20.66 -41.76 -6.94
CA PRO A 66 20.51 -40.35 -6.60
C PRO A 66 21.53 -39.87 -5.57
N GLN A 67 22.15 -40.77 -4.79
CA GLN A 67 23.23 -40.39 -3.86
C GLN A 67 24.55 -40.11 -4.58
N THR A 68 24.77 -40.70 -5.76
CA THR A 68 26.04 -40.55 -6.50
C THR A 68 25.89 -39.87 -7.85
N GLY A 69 24.65 -39.68 -8.33
CA GLY A 69 24.35 -39.17 -9.67
C GLY A 69 24.71 -40.11 -10.83
N VAL A 70 25.22 -41.32 -10.54
CA VAL A 70 25.74 -42.22 -11.58
C VAL A 70 24.59 -42.96 -12.29
N PHE A 71 24.51 -42.80 -13.60
CA PHE A 71 23.64 -43.60 -14.48
C PHE A 71 24.29 -44.95 -14.80
N THR A 72 23.58 -46.03 -14.52
CA THR A 72 23.96 -47.40 -14.88
C THR A 72 23.04 -47.91 -16.00
N PRO A 73 23.53 -48.09 -17.23
CA PRO A 73 22.73 -48.65 -18.32
C PRO A 73 22.41 -50.14 -18.06
N GLY A 74 21.19 -50.57 -18.36
CA GLY A 74 20.75 -51.96 -18.27
C GLY A 74 19.59 -52.20 -17.30
N VAL A 75 19.29 -53.49 -17.04
CA VAL A 75 18.18 -53.90 -16.18
C VAL A 75 18.42 -53.45 -14.74
N VAL A 76 17.35 -53.04 -14.07
CA VAL A 76 17.39 -52.69 -12.65
C VAL A 76 17.88 -53.90 -11.83
N PRO A 77 18.68 -53.70 -10.77
CA PRO A 77 19.18 -54.81 -9.96
C PRO A 77 18.03 -55.64 -9.39
N ALA A 78 18.17 -56.97 -9.43
CA ALA A 78 17.15 -57.88 -8.92
C ALA A 78 16.92 -57.62 -7.42
N GLY A 79 15.70 -57.24 -7.05
CA GLY A 79 15.34 -56.89 -5.67
C GLY A 79 14.99 -55.42 -5.45
N ALA A 80 15.12 -54.53 -6.45
CA ALA A 80 14.58 -53.18 -6.35
C ALA A 80 13.04 -53.21 -6.34
N GLY A 81 12.43 -52.69 -5.26
CA GLY A 81 10.98 -52.62 -5.08
C GLY A 81 10.52 -51.23 -4.67
N PRO A 82 9.19 -50.95 -4.58
CA PRO A 82 8.69 -49.71 -4.00
C PRO A 82 9.30 -49.49 -2.62
N CYS A 83 9.74 -48.27 -2.32
CA CYS A 83 10.24 -47.93 -0.99
C CYS A 83 9.06 -47.98 0.00
N ASP A 84 8.85 -49.13 0.65
CA ASP A 84 7.76 -49.32 1.61
C ASP A 84 8.08 -48.60 2.93
N GLY A 85 7.48 -47.42 3.12
CA GLY A 85 7.12 -46.85 4.43
C GLY A 85 8.21 -46.12 5.23
N GLY A 86 8.31 -44.80 5.03
CA GLY A 86 8.89 -43.87 6.00
C GLY A 86 8.96 -42.44 5.46
N CYS A 87 8.12 -41.54 5.97
CA CYS A 87 8.27 -40.11 5.69
C CYS A 87 9.51 -39.60 6.44
N SER A 88 10.66 -39.50 5.78
CA SER A 88 11.80 -38.75 6.28
C SER A 88 11.88 -37.40 5.58
N THR A 89 11.99 -36.32 6.34
CA THR A 89 12.28 -34.99 5.79
C THR A 89 13.76 -34.70 5.97
N VAL A 90 14.36 -34.05 4.97
CA VAL A 90 15.74 -33.54 5.06
C VAL A 90 15.65 -32.02 5.16
N THR A 91 16.25 -31.44 6.20
CA THR A 91 16.34 -30.00 6.38
C THR A 91 17.81 -29.59 6.39
N THR A 92 18.18 -28.63 5.56
CA THR A 92 19.54 -28.08 5.53
C THR A 92 19.58 -26.76 6.32
N VAL A 93 20.53 -26.62 7.24
CA VAL A 93 20.74 -25.42 8.05
C VAL A 93 22.19 -24.97 7.89
N GLN A 94 22.42 -23.69 7.58
CA GLN A 94 23.77 -23.14 7.58
C GLN A 94 24.21 -22.86 9.03
N LEU A 95 25.35 -23.42 9.40
CA LEU A 95 25.98 -23.25 10.71
C LEU A 95 27.44 -22.83 10.54
N CYS A 96 28.04 -22.38 11.62
CA CYS A 96 29.42 -21.97 11.63
C CYS A 96 30.24 -22.84 12.60
N ASP A 97 31.41 -23.27 12.15
CA ASP A 97 32.38 -24.00 12.94
C ASP A 97 33.21 -23.03 13.79
N LEU A 98 32.85 -22.90 15.07
CA LEU A 98 33.46 -21.95 16.00
C LEU A 98 34.74 -22.54 16.60
N LEU A 99 35.89 -22.08 16.09
CA LEU A 99 37.19 -22.50 16.60
C LEU A 99 37.55 -21.74 17.89
N PRO A 100 38.27 -22.38 18.84
CA PRO A 100 38.71 -21.73 20.09
C PRO A 100 39.59 -20.48 19.93
N GLY A 101 40.05 -20.17 18.71
CA GLY A 101 40.86 -19.00 18.37
C GLY A 101 40.10 -17.87 17.68
N GLY A 102 38.76 -17.89 17.66
CA GLY A 102 37.93 -16.87 16.99
C GLY A 102 37.81 -17.03 15.47
N GLY A 103 38.44 -18.08 14.90
CA GLY A 103 38.18 -18.49 13.53
C GLY A 103 36.77 -19.07 13.39
N CYS A 104 36.09 -18.69 12.32
CA CYS A 104 34.73 -19.15 12.04
C CYS A 104 34.63 -19.54 10.57
N THR A 105 34.27 -20.80 10.30
CA THR A 105 34.09 -21.31 8.94
C THR A 105 32.64 -21.75 8.75
N PRO A 106 31.88 -21.14 7.82
CA PRO A 106 30.51 -21.54 7.56
C PRO A 106 30.45 -22.89 6.83
N PHE A 107 29.45 -23.69 7.16
CA PHE A 107 29.17 -25.00 6.55
C PHE A 107 27.66 -25.28 6.56
N LEU A 108 27.20 -26.28 5.80
CA LEU A 108 25.80 -26.70 5.74
C LEU A 108 25.63 -28.00 6.54
N ARG A 109 24.64 -28.04 7.44
CA ARG A 109 24.22 -29.24 8.17
C ARG A 109 22.89 -29.76 7.63
N HIS A 110 22.91 -30.96 7.09
CA HIS A 110 21.73 -31.69 6.62
C HIS A 110 21.21 -32.57 7.75
N LEU A 111 19.99 -32.30 8.21
CA LEU A 111 19.30 -33.04 9.26
C LEU A 111 18.25 -33.93 8.63
N VAL A 112 18.39 -35.25 8.74
CA VAL A 112 17.34 -36.19 8.36
C VAL A 112 16.47 -36.44 9.58
N ARG A 113 15.18 -36.17 9.47
CA ARG A 113 14.20 -36.41 10.53
C ARG A 113 13.31 -37.61 10.21
N ASP A 114 12.95 -38.38 11.23
CA ASP A 114 11.90 -39.39 11.12
C ASP A 114 10.49 -38.77 11.16
N CYS A 115 9.45 -39.63 11.09
CA CYS A 115 8.06 -39.20 11.13
C CYS A 115 7.63 -38.56 12.46
N ALA A 116 8.40 -38.71 13.54
CA ALA A 116 8.17 -38.05 14.82
C ALA A 116 8.91 -36.71 14.92
N GLY A 117 9.62 -36.31 13.85
CA GLY A 117 10.46 -35.11 13.82
C GLY A 117 11.81 -35.30 14.51
N ALA A 118 12.17 -36.50 14.96
CA ALA A 118 13.45 -36.77 15.60
C ALA A 118 14.56 -36.88 14.55
N VAL A 119 15.69 -36.21 14.80
CA VAL A 119 16.85 -36.26 13.90
C VAL A 119 17.48 -37.65 13.99
N THR A 120 17.46 -38.39 12.90
CA THR A 120 18.01 -39.75 12.81
C THR A 120 19.44 -39.75 12.28
N THR A 121 19.77 -38.83 11.37
CA THR A 121 21.14 -38.63 10.88
C THR A 121 21.45 -37.16 10.62
N THR A 122 22.74 -36.82 10.72
CA THR A 122 23.28 -35.50 10.40
C THR A 122 24.46 -35.64 9.45
N LEU A 123 24.50 -34.87 8.37
CA LEU A 123 25.64 -34.79 7.46
C LEU A 123 26.08 -33.32 7.35
N ASP A 124 27.36 -33.06 7.58
CA ASP A 124 27.93 -31.72 7.46
C ASP A 124 28.71 -31.63 6.14
N THR A 125 28.41 -30.62 5.32
CA THR A 125 29.08 -30.34 4.05
C THR A 125 29.59 -28.90 4.01
N ALA A 126 30.53 -28.58 3.13
CA ALA A 126 30.89 -27.20 2.84
C ALA A 126 29.68 -26.47 2.23
N LEU A 127 29.82 -25.16 1.99
CA LEU A 127 28.76 -24.35 1.37
C LEU A 127 28.37 -24.80 -0.04
N ASP A 128 29.17 -25.65 -0.68
CA ASP A 128 28.86 -26.30 -1.96
C ASP A 128 27.83 -27.44 -1.85
N GLY A 129 27.36 -27.76 -0.63
CA GLY A 129 26.35 -28.78 -0.36
C GLY A 129 26.80 -30.23 -0.59
N THR A 130 28.05 -30.48 -1.00
CA THR A 130 28.50 -31.80 -1.49
C THR A 130 29.83 -32.26 -0.89
N THR A 131 30.76 -31.34 -0.61
CA THR A 131 32.04 -31.68 0.01
C THR A 131 31.85 -31.90 1.50
N ILE A 132 32.16 -33.08 2.04
CA ILE A 132 32.01 -33.35 3.49
C ILE A 132 32.88 -32.37 4.30
N TYR A 133 32.26 -31.69 5.27
CA TYR A 133 32.92 -30.72 6.14
C TYR A 133 33.08 -31.30 7.56
N PRO A 134 34.30 -31.61 8.01
CA PRO A 134 34.54 -32.05 9.37
C PRO A 134 34.52 -30.85 10.32
N VAL A 135 33.47 -30.75 11.13
CA VAL A 135 33.38 -29.72 12.19
C VAL A 135 34.49 -29.95 13.21
N SER A 136 35.37 -28.97 13.35
CA SER A 136 36.60 -29.04 14.14
C SER A 136 36.52 -28.29 15.48
N GLY A 137 35.55 -27.39 15.60
CA GLY A 137 35.16 -26.64 16.79
C GLY A 137 33.69 -26.90 17.17
N THR A 138 32.98 -25.86 17.64
CA THR A 138 31.57 -25.97 18.04
C THR A 138 30.67 -25.45 16.93
N ALA A 139 29.74 -26.27 16.43
CA ALA A 139 28.74 -25.83 15.47
C ALA A 139 27.74 -24.86 16.14
N GLY A 140 27.69 -23.61 15.70
CA GLY A 140 26.79 -22.57 16.24
C GLY A 140 26.23 -21.64 15.16
N ASN A 141 25.35 -20.72 15.56
CA ASN A 141 24.80 -19.71 14.65
C ASN A 141 25.90 -18.77 14.15
N CYS A 142 25.89 -18.50 12.85
CA CYS A 142 26.86 -17.60 12.22
C CYS A 142 26.73 -16.12 12.66
N ALA A 143 25.67 -15.75 13.39
CA ALA A 143 25.51 -14.41 13.98
C ALA A 143 26.62 -14.08 15.00
N ALA A 144 27.21 -15.08 15.64
CA ALA A 144 28.37 -14.89 16.52
C ALA A 144 29.68 -14.58 15.76
N CYS A 145 29.66 -14.66 14.42
CA CYS A 145 30.83 -14.46 13.57
C CYS A 145 30.94 -13.07 12.93
N ALA A 146 29.97 -12.17 13.16
CA ALA A 146 30.13 -10.76 12.82
C ALA A 146 31.00 -10.07 13.88
N ALA A 147 32.31 -10.27 13.79
CA ALA A 147 33.27 -9.64 14.68
C ALA A 147 33.27 -8.11 14.47
N GLY A 148 32.57 -7.39 15.34
CA GLY A 148 32.81 -5.96 15.61
C GLY A 148 31.57 -5.09 15.63
N CYS A 149 30.47 -5.52 15.02
CA CYS A 149 29.29 -4.69 14.84
C CYS A 149 28.19 -5.04 15.84
N VAL A 150 27.88 -4.12 16.75
CA VAL A 150 26.76 -4.25 17.68
C VAL A 150 25.46 -3.69 17.11
N ASP A 151 25.54 -2.77 16.14
CA ASP A 151 24.40 -2.23 15.39
C ASP A 151 24.87 -1.59 14.05
N THR A 152 23.96 -1.27 13.15
CA THR A 152 24.25 -0.58 11.88
C THR A 152 23.37 0.63 11.63
N ILE A 153 23.96 1.71 11.12
CA ILE A 153 23.31 2.97 10.76
C ILE A 153 23.41 3.18 9.25
N CYS A 154 22.32 3.57 8.59
CA CYS A 154 22.35 3.98 7.18
C CYS A 154 22.23 5.51 7.07
N VAL A 155 23.14 6.15 6.32
CA VAL A 155 23.15 7.60 6.06
C VAL A 155 23.15 7.85 4.55
N GLN A 156 22.20 8.64 4.05
CA GLN A 156 22.14 9.01 2.64
C GLN A 156 22.99 10.27 2.37
N ARG A 157 23.73 10.29 1.26
CA ARG A 157 24.67 11.34 0.84
C ARG A 157 24.50 11.67 -0.64
N CYS A 158 25.05 12.81 -1.06
CA CYS A 158 25.09 13.25 -2.44
C CYS A 158 26.54 13.27 -2.96
N ASP A 159 26.68 13.08 -4.26
CA ASP A 159 27.93 13.08 -5.00
C ASP A 159 27.79 13.99 -6.22
N ASP A 160 28.84 14.73 -6.55
CA ASP A 160 28.98 15.61 -7.72
C ASP A 160 29.94 14.91 -8.70
N THR A 161 29.39 13.99 -9.48
CA THR A 161 30.18 13.09 -10.32
C THR A 161 30.82 13.79 -11.52
N ASP A 162 30.27 14.91 -11.96
CA ASP A 162 30.79 15.70 -13.09
C ASP A 162 31.65 16.92 -12.68
N GLY A 163 31.64 17.29 -11.39
CA GLY A 163 32.49 18.33 -10.81
C GLY A 163 31.99 19.76 -11.05
N ASP A 164 30.70 19.95 -11.35
CA ASP A 164 30.10 21.26 -11.60
C ASP A 164 29.70 22.02 -10.32
N GLY A 165 29.82 21.38 -9.16
CA GLY A 165 29.45 21.92 -7.85
C GLY A 165 27.97 21.73 -7.48
N GLN A 166 27.22 20.92 -8.23
CA GLN A 166 25.86 20.48 -7.95
C GLN A 166 25.80 18.96 -7.72
N PRO A 167 24.90 18.47 -6.87
CA PRO A 167 24.75 17.03 -6.66
C PRO A 167 24.01 16.41 -7.84
N ASP A 168 24.62 15.42 -8.50
CA ASP A 168 24.06 14.72 -9.66
C ASP A 168 23.85 13.21 -9.40
N ALA A 169 24.38 12.67 -8.30
CA ALA A 169 24.13 11.31 -7.81
C ALA A 169 23.87 11.25 -6.29
N THR A 170 23.08 10.26 -5.86
CA THR A 170 22.88 9.94 -4.43
C THR A 170 23.45 8.57 -4.10
N TYR A 171 24.00 8.43 -2.90
CA TYR A 171 24.52 7.15 -2.40
C TYR A 171 24.23 6.99 -0.90
N SER A 172 24.31 5.76 -0.41
CA SER A 172 24.10 5.40 0.99
C SER A 172 25.39 4.91 1.63
N GLU A 173 25.62 5.32 2.87
CA GLU A 173 26.71 4.88 3.74
C GLU A 173 26.15 3.98 4.85
N LEU A 174 26.61 2.73 4.93
CA LEU A 174 26.35 1.82 6.03
C LEU A 174 27.47 1.92 7.07
N TRP A 175 27.14 2.39 8.26
CA TRP A 175 28.04 2.57 9.39
C TRP A 175 27.85 1.46 10.42
N CYS A 176 28.94 0.85 10.85
CA CYS A 176 28.98 -0.15 11.91
C CYS A 176 29.22 0.50 13.26
N VAL A 177 28.25 0.39 14.17
CA VAL A 177 28.45 0.75 15.57
C VAL A 177 29.20 -0.39 16.27
N ARG A 178 30.34 -0.08 16.88
CA ARG A 178 31.16 -1.03 17.64
C ARG A 178 30.75 -1.06 19.11
N ALA A 179 31.13 -2.12 19.82
CA ALA A 179 30.80 -2.31 21.24
C ALA A 179 31.40 -1.24 22.19
N ASP A 180 32.40 -0.48 21.72
CA ASP A 180 32.95 0.68 22.43
C ASP A 180 32.18 1.98 22.14
N GLY A 181 31.21 1.95 21.24
CA GLY A 181 30.38 3.07 20.86
C GLY A 181 30.82 3.86 19.64
N SER A 182 32.03 3.61 19.14
CA SER A 182 32.50 4.20 17.89
C SER A 182 31.68 3.68 16.70
N ALA A 183 31.51 4.51 15.67
CA ALA A 183 30.93 4.08 14.41
C ALA A 183 32.00 4.14 13.31
N GLU A 184 32.07 3.11 12.47
CA GLU A 184 33.00 3.02 11.35
C GLU A 184 32.23 2.72 10.06
N LEU A 185 32.55 3.42 8.98
CA LEU A 185 31.97 3.19 7.67
C LEU A 185 32.33 1.78 7.18
N VAL A 186 31.33 0.94 6.92
CA VAL A 186 31.50 -0.44 6.43
C VAL A 186 31.42 -0.49 4.92
N LEU A 187 30.45 0.22 4.36
CA LEU A 187 30.10 0.12 2.96
C LEU A 187 29.47 1.42 2.49
N THR A 188 29.94 1.93 1.37
CA THR A 188 29.23 2.89 0.52
C THR A 188 28.57 2.12 -0.61
N TYR A 189 27.30 2.37 -0.88
CA TYR A 189 26.54 1.71 -1.93
C TYR A 189 25.58 2.69 -2.59
N ALA A 190 25.14 2.40 -3.80
CA ALA A 190 24.14 3.23 -4.50
C ALA A 190 22.75 2.99 -3.90
N ASP A 191 21.68 3.01 -4.70
CA ASP A 191 20.33 2.68 -4.21
C ASP A 191 20.19 1.21 -3.76
N GLU A 192 21.12 0.32 -4.15
CA GLU A 192 21.12 -1.10 -3.80
C GLU A 192 22.39 -1.53 -3.02
N PRO A 193 22.26 -2.19 -1.85
CA PRO A 193 23.40 -2.62 -1.01
C PRO A 193 24.38 -3.60 -1.66
N ALA A 194 24.00 -4.22 -2.78
CA ALA A 194 24.82 -5.19 -3.50
C ALA A 194 25.87 -4.53 -4.41
N VAL A 195 25.75 -3.23 -4.70
CA VAL A 195 26.64 -2.50 -5.60
C VAL A 195 27.46 -1.49 -4.79
N PRO A 196 28.75 -1.76 -4.54
CA PRO A 196 29.63 -0.79 -3.90
C PRO A 196 29.71 0.49 -4.73
N TYR A 197 29.55 1.64 -4.08
CA TYR A 197 29.64 2.95 -4.70
C TYR A 197 30.88 3.68 -4.17
N VAL A 198 31.67 4.30 -5.04
CA VAL A 198 32.84 5.10 -4.64
C VAL A 198 32.56 6.54 -5.07
N PRO A 199 32.28 7.45 -4.13
CA PRO A 199 31.93 8.82 -4.49
C PRO A 199 33.11 9.57 -5.11
N VAL A 200 32.83 10.36 -6.14
CA VAL A 200 33.81 11.10 -6.95
C VAL A 200 34.10 12.48 -6.34
N SER A 201 33.06 13.21 -5.93
CA SER A 201 33.09 14.49 -5.24
C SER A 201 31.92 14.59 -4.25
N PRO A 202 32.02 13.96 -3.05
CA PRO A 202 30.94 13.99 -2.08
C PRO A 202 30.57 15.41 -1.68
N MET A 203 29.28 15.74 -1.68
CA MET A 203 28.78 17.04 -1.25
C MET A 203 27.50 16.93 -0.40
N GLU A 204 27.17 18.00 0.32
CA GLU A 204 25.96 18.06 1.14
C GLU A 204 24.71 18.18 0.26
N CYS A 205 23.72 17.32 0.52
CA CYS A 205 22.44 17.39 -0.16
C CYS A 205 21.70 18.67 0.27
N THR A 206 21.15 19.43 -0.69
CA THR A 206 20.31 20.60 -0.38
C THR A 206 18.95 20.19 0.24
N TYR A 207 18.58 18.91 0.15
CA TYR A 207 17.42 18.34 0.85
C TYR A 207 17.83 17.84 2.24
N GLY A 208 17.36 18.54 3.28
CA GLY A 208 17.78 18.38 4.67
C GLY A 208 17.41 17.04 5.33
N CYS A 209 18.19 15.99 5.05
CA CYS A 209 18.33 14.89 5.99
C CYS A 209 19.06 15.41 7.25
N PRO A 210 18.58 15.12 8.47
CA PRO A 210 19.26 15.59 9.66
C PRO A 210 20.65 14.93 9.74
N GLU A 211 21.69 15.75 9.88
CA GLU A 211 23.09 15.34 10.09
C GLU A 211 23.31 14.48 11.35
N SER A 212 22.24 14.18 12.10
CA SER A 212 22.28 13.43 13.34
C SER A 212 21.21 12.35 13.45
N GLN A 213 21.59 11.18 13.97
CA GLN A 213 20.68 10.08 14.31
C GLN A 213 20.80 9.75 15.80
N THR A 214 19.68 9.44 16.46
CA THR A 214 19.66 9.06 17.89
C THR A 214 19.28 7.59 18.03
N LEU A 215 20.13 6.79 18.69
CA LEU A 215 19.89 5.39 19.01
C LEU A 215 19.72 5.19 20.52
N MET A 216 18.85 4.26 20.91
CA MET A 216 18.76 3.81 22.30
C MET A 216 19.71 2.63 22.51
N LEU A 217 20.67 2.77 23.40
CA LEU A 217 21.69 1.76 23.70
C LEU A 217 21.68 1.45 25.19
N CYS A 218 22.22 0.29 25.58
CA CYS A 218 22.39 -0.08 26.98
C CYS A 218 23.87 -0.21 27.34
N ASP A 219 24.20 0.18 28.56
CA ASP A 219 25.47 -0.14 29.21
C ASP A 219 25.23 -0.84 30.56
N GLY A 220 26.26 -0.98 31.38
CA GLY A 220 26.17 -1.57 32.72
C GLY A 220 25.40 -0.73 33.75
N SER A 221 24.95 0.48 33.41
CA SER A 221 24.09 1.35 34.22
C SER A 221 22.64 1.41 33.74
N GLY A 222 22.35 0.93 32.53
CA GLY A 222 21.00 0.84 31.97
C GLY A 222 20.88 1.45 30.57
N PRO A 223 19.65 1.69 30.08
CA PRO A 223 19.41 2.32 28.79
C PRO A 223 19.73 3.82 28.80
N PHE A 224 20.29 4.31 27.70
CA PHE A 224 20.59 5.71 27.42
C PHE A 224 20.39 6.01 25.92
N LEU A 225 20.43 7.28 25.53
CA LEU A 225 20.37 7.71 24.14
C LEU A 225 21.75 8.16 23.66
N ARG A 226 22.18 7.66 22.51
CA ARG A 226 23.39 8.12 21.82
C ARG A 226 23.01 8.84 20.54
N ARG A 227 23.37 10.12 20.44
CA ARG A 227 23.18 10.91 19.21
C ARG A 227 24.48 10.93 18.42
N TYR A 228 24.47 10.30 17.25
CA TYR A 228 25.55 10.36 16.27
C TYR A 228 25.41 11.61 15.41
N VAL A 229 26.52 12.24 15.05
CA VAL A 229 26.62 13.32 14.05
C VAL A 229 27.66 12.92 13.02
N PHE A 230 27.28 12.90 11.74
CA PHE A 230 28.12 12.41 10.65
C PHE A 230 28.63 13.58 9.81
N LEU A 231 29.94 13.89 9.90
CA LEU A 231 30.58 15.00 9.19
C LEU A 231 31.88 14.51 8.54
N ASN A 232 32.06 14.76 7.24
CA ASN A 232 33.29 14.48 6.48
C ASN A 232 33.85 13.05 6.64
N GLY A 233 32.99 12.03 6.53
CA GLY A 233 33.42 10.63 6.66
C GLY A 233 33.90 10.26 8.08
N ALA A 234 33.50 11.04 9.10
CA ALA A 234 33.69 10.70 10.50
C ALA A 234 32.36 10.81 11.26
N ALA A 235 32.09 9.82 12.12
CA ALA A 235 30.99 9.86 13.06
C ALA A 235 31.50 10.34 14.43
N SER A 236 30.89 11.41 14.95
CA SER A 236 31.03 11.81 16.35
C SER A 236 29.73 11.47 17.09
N TYR A 237 29.76 11.38 18.42
CA TYR A 237 28.55 11.12 19.19
C TYR A 237 28.50 11.86 20.52
N THR A 238 27.29 12.04 21.05
CA THR A 238 27.04 12.49 22.42
C THR A 238 26.08 11.52 23.11
N ASP A 239 26.43 11.13 24.34
CA ASP A 239 25.61 10.27 25.18
C ASP A 239 24.77 11.12 26.12
N VAL A 240 23.47 10.90 26.08
CA VAL A 240 22.50 11.56 26.95
C VAL A 240 21.60 10.52 27.61
N ALA A 241 21.04 10.84 28.78
CA ALA A 241 20.07 10.01 29.44
C ALA A 241 18.79 9.91 28.57
N LEU A 242 17.84 9.07 28.98
CA LEU A 242 16.56 8.91 28.26
C LEU A 242 15.73 10.20 28.16
N ASP A 243 16.09 11.26 28.89
CA ASP A 243 15.49 12.60 28.75
C ASP A 243 15.99 13.38 27.52
N GLY A 244 16.98 12.85 26.79
CA GLY A 244 17.53 13.47 25.59
C GLY A 244 18.41 14.71 25.83
N GLN A 245 18.68 15.07 27.08
CA GLN A 245 19.40 16.31 27.45
C GLN A 245 20.52 16.11 28.47
N THR A 246 20.31 15.28 29.50
CA THR A 246 21.31 15.10 30.57
C THR A 246 22.46 14.26 30.05
N PRO A 247 23.74 14.71 30.12
CA PRO A 247 24.87 13.89 29.68
C PRO A 247 24.91 12.53 30.41
N HIS A 248 25.00 11.44 29.65
CA HIS A 248 25.12 10.08 30.19
C HIS A 248 26.58 9.64 30.20
N VAL A 249 27.04 9.01 31.29
CA VAL A 249 28.39 8.47 31.39
C VAL A 249 28.34 6.98 31.17
N VAL A 250 28.94 6.52 30.08
CA VAL A 250 28.94 5.10 29.72
C VAL A 250 29.69 4.26 30.76
N MET A 251 29.01 3.27 31.32
CA MET A 251 29.56 2.35 32.32
C MET A 251 29.62 0.92 31.77
N GLY A 252 30.76 0.50 31.19
CA GLY A 252 30.95 -0.87 30.68
C GLY A 252 30.86 -0.98 29.16
N GLN A 253 30.50 -2.17 28.65
CA GLN A 253 30.31 -2.36 27.20
C GLN A 253 28.97 -1.76 26.78
N VAL A 254 28.97 -1.06 25.65
CA VAL A 254 27.76 -0.56 25.02
C VAL A 254 27.25 -1.61 24.04
N GLY A 255 25.97 -1.92 24.11
CA GLY A 255 25.32 -2.78 23.14
C GLY A 255 23.86 -2.42 22.95
N PRO A 256 23.19 -3.02 21.94
CA PRO A 256 21.75 -3.01 21.89
C PRO A 256 21.22 -3.57 23.21
N CYS A 257 20.18 -2.94 23.75
CA CYS A 257 19.53 -3.44 24.94
C CYS A 257 19.09 -4.90 24.69
N PRO A 258 19.55 -5.88 25.49
CA PRO A 258 19.32 -7.29 25.20
C PRO A 258 17.82 -7.56 25.11
N ALA A 259 17.38 -8.15 23.99
CA ALA A 259 16.04 -8.67 23.85
C ALA A 259 15.85 -9.79 24.88
N GLY A 260 14.95 -9.59 25.84
CA GLY A 260 14.59 -10.63 26.82
C GLY A 260 13.93 -11.84 26.15
N PRO A 261 13.96 -13.03 26.79
CA PRO A 261 13.37 -14.25 26.23
C PRO A 261 11.84 -14.14 26.08
N ASP A 262 11.38 -14.07 24.82
CA ASP A 262 10.09 -14.47 24.21
C ASP A 262 8.75 -14.32 24.97
N CYS A 263 8.63 -13.41 25.95
CA CYS A 263 7.33 -12.99 26.50
C CYS A 263 7.16 -11.48 26.74
N ASP A 264 8.08 -10.61 26.30
CA ASP A 264 8.12 -9.20 26.74
C ASP A 264 8.12 -8.18 25.58
N ASN A 265 6.96 -7.90 25.00
CA ASN A 265 6.67 -6.50 24.69
C ASN A 265 6.01 -5.95 25.96
N PRO A 266 6.65 -5.06 26.75
CA PRO A 266 5.88 -4.21 27.66
C PRO A 266 4.80 -3.56 26.80
N THR A 267 3.54 -3.64 27.22
CA THR A 267 2.46 -2.92 26.53
C THR A 267 2.92 -1.48 26.32
N THR A 268 2.67 -0.94 25.13
CA THR A 268 2.91 0.45 24.72
C THR A 268 2.72 1.37 25.93
N PRO A 269 3.66 2.28 26.26
CA PRO A 269 3.46 3.23 27.34
C PRO A 269 2.09 3.89 27.17
N ALA A 270 1.18 3.59 28.10
CA ALA A 270 -0.16 4.16 28.06
C ALA A 270 -0.05 5.53 28.71
N ALA A 271 -0.12 6.58 27.88
CA ALA A 271 -0.29 7.93 28.36
C ALA A 271 -1.75 8.09 28.81
N THR A 272 -2.00 8.27 30.11
CA THR A 272 -3.33 8.63 30.59
C THR A 272 -3.44 10.14 30.67
N VAL A 273 -4.37 10.70 29.88
CA VAL A 273 -4.71 12.13 29.89
C VAL A 273 -5.77 12.35 30.97
N GLY A 274 -5.63 13.43 31.74
CA GLY A 274 -6.64 13.81 32.73
C GLY A 274 -6.11 14.57 33.94
N LEU A 275 -4.84 14.92 33.98
CA LEU A 275 -4.20 15.61 35.11
C LEU A 275 -3.67 16.99 34.68
N CYS A 276 -3.80 17.99 35.54
CA CYS A 276 -3.37 19.36 35.35
C CYS A 276 -2.40 19.76 36.47
N LEU A 277 -1.32 20.45 36.12
CA LEU A 277 -0.46 21.15 37.09
C LEU A 277 -1.30 22.20 37.85
N PRO A 278 -0.84 22.70 39.02
CA PRO A 278 -1.56 23.72 39.78
C PRO A 278 -1.90 25.01 39.02
N ASP A 279 -1.20 25.28 37.91
CA ASP A 279 -1.43 26.42 37.02
C ASP A 279 -2.42 26.11 35.87
N GLY A 280 -3.02 24.91 35.85
CA GLY A 280 -3.96 24.46 34.83
C GLY A 280 -3.31 23.80 33.61
N THR A 281 -1.98 23.68 33.56
CA THR A 281 -1.31 23.06 32.41
C THR A 281 -1.60 21.56 32.34
N PRO A 282 -2.16 21.05 31.23
CA PRO A 282 -2.48 19.63 31.09
C PRO A 282 -1.20 18.78 30.99
N ILE A 283 -1.20 17.65 31.66
CA ILE A 283 -0.13 16.65 31.64
C ILE A 283 -0.69 15.25 31.37
N ALA A 284 0.13 14.38 30.80
CA ALA A 284 -0.16 12.96 30.68
C ALA A 284 0.84 12.14 31.50
N THR A 285 0.36 11.26 32.37
CA THR A 285 1.26 10.34 33.10
C THR A 285 1.56 9.13 32.23
N ILE A 286 2.84 8.79 32.13
CA ILE A 286 3.32 7.63 31.39
C ILE A 286 3.34 6.44 32.34
N ILE A 287 2.49 5.47 32.06
CA ILE A 287 2.34 4.28 32.86
C ILE A 287 2.85 3.08 32.07
N THR A 288 3.75 2.32 32.70
CA THR A 288 4.29 1.05 32.18
C THR A 288 3.79 -0.10 33.03
N ARG A 289 3.20 -1.11 32.40
CA ARG A 289 2.76 -2.34 33.07
C ARG A 289 3.81 -3.42 32.84
N ASP A 290 4.29 -4.01 33.92
CA ASP A 290 5.18 -5.18 33.84
C ASP A 290 4.40 -6.49 33.69
N CYS A 291 5.14 -7.58 33.48
CA CYS A 291 4.61 -8.89 33.15
C CYS A 291 3.89 -9.60 34.31
N SER A 292 3.95 -9.05 35.53
CA SER A 292 3.13 -9.49 36.67
C SER A 292 1.80 -8.75 36.75
N GLY A 293 1.54 -7.84 35.79
CA GLY A 293 0.44 -6.89 35.85
C GLY A 293 0.71 -5.72 36.81
N THR A 294 1.94 -5.59 37.32
CA THR A 294 2.30 -4.49 38.22
C THR A 294 2.50 -3.23 37.39
N VAL A 295 1.80 -2.18 37.81
CA VAL A 295 1.78 -0.91 37.12
C VAL A 295 2.82 0.01 37.76
N THR A 296 3.76 0.51 36.99
CA THR A 296 4.78 1.46 37.40
C THR A 296 4.62 2.75 36.60
N GLN A 297 4.67 3.90 37.26
CA GLN A 297 4.67 5.19 36.56
C GLN A 297 6.12 5.52 36.16
N ALA A 298 6.39 5.58 34.86
CA ALA A 298 7.72 5.88 34.33
C ALA A 298 8.01 7.39 34.36
N GLY A 299 7.00 8.22 34.13
CA GLY A 299 7.13 9.68 34.09
C GLY A 299 5.82 10.39 33.80
N TRP A 300 5.91 11.64 33.35
CA TRP A 300 4.80 12.42 32.85
C TRP A 300 5.27 13.39 31.75
N ILE A 301 4.39 13.69 30.80
CA ILE A 301 4.62 14.63 29.70
C ILE A 301 3.79 15.88 29.93
N ASN A 302 4.40 17.05 29.85
CA ASN A 302 3.68 18.31 29.76
C ASN A 302 3.07 18.41 28.36
N LEU A 303 1.74 18.37 28.25
CA LEU A 303 1.06 18.32 26.94
C LEU A 303 1.08 19.67 26.22
N ALA A 304 1.31 20.78 26.94
CA ALA A 304 1.48 22.09 26.31
C ALA A 304 2.88 22.30 25.71
N THR A 305 3.91 21.60 26.22
CA THR A 305 5.30 21.79 25.78
C THR A 305 5.95 20.57 25.16
N GLY A 306 5.33 19.39 25.24
CA GLY A 306 5.89 18.11 24.81
C GLY A 306 7.03 17.57 25.68
N LEU A 307 7.39 18.27 26.77
CA LEU A 307 8.53 17.90 27.62
C LEU A 307 8.19 16.74 28.55
N TYR A 308 8.99 15.67 28.50
CA TYR A 308 8.92 14.53 29.41
C TYR A 308 9.70 14.79 30.70
N SER A 309 9.15 14.39 31.84
CA SER A 309 9.79 14.38 33.15
C SER A 309 9.69 12.98 33.76
N ALA A 310 10.83 12.38 34.10
CA ALA A 310 10.87 11.07 34.75
C ALA A 310 10.37 11.14 36.22
N GLY A 311 9.66 10.10 36.67
CA GLY A 311 9.12 10.00 38.03
C GLY A 311 7.68 10.52 38.21
N ALA A 312 7.25 10.64 39.47
CA ALA A 312 5.90 11.08 39.80
C ALA A 312 5.67 12.56 39.44
N PRO A 313 4.44 12.98 39.15
CA PRO A 313 4.12 14.38 38.88
C PRO A 313 4.36 15.24 40.13
N PRO A 314 4.63 16.55 39.99
CA PRO A 314 4.74 17.44 41.12
C PRO A 314 3.52 17.34 42.05
N VAL A 315 3.75 17.40 43.35
CA VAL A 315 2.67 17.39 44.35
C VAL A 315 1.75 18.59 44.11
N GLY A 316 0.44 18.34 44.01
CA GLY A 316 -0.57 19.37 43.72
C GLY A 316 -1.19 19.30 42.32
N VAL A 317 -0.78 18.33 41.51
CA VAL A 317 -1.49 17.96 40.27
C VAL A 317 -2.92 17.50 40.60
N THR A 318 -3.91 17.98 39.86
CA THR A 318 -5.33 17.63 40.04
C THR A 318 -5.93 17.13 38.73
N ALA A 319 -7.09 16.46 38.76
CA ALA A 319 -7.79 16.15 37.52
C ALA A 319 -8.12 17.44 36.75
N CYS A 320 -7.96 17.45 35.42
CA CYS A 320 -8.42 18.54 34.57
C CYS A 320 -9.95 18.45 34.47
N GLY A 321 -10.68 19.07 35.42
CA GLY A 321 -12.15 19.03 35.50
C GLY A 321 -12.69 18.38 36.78
N GLU A 322 -14.01 18.29 36.90
CA GLU A 322 -14.66 17.69 38.09
C GLU A 322 -14.19 16.23 38.31
N SER A 323 -13.93 15.87 39.57
CA SER A 323 -13.24 14.65 40.02
C SER A 323 -13.99 13.32 39.87
N ARG A 324 -14.89 13.23 38.88
CA ARG A 324 -15.71 12.04 38.59
C ARG A 324 -15.47 11.63 37.14
N SER A 325 -14.93 10.44 36.93
CA SER A 325 -14.84 9.83 35.60
C SER A 325 -15.74 8.60 35.57
N ILE A 326 -16.72 8.63 34.68
CA ILE A 326 -17.48 7.45 34.27
C ILE A 326 -16.74 6.92 33.05
N THR A 327 -16.06 5.78 33.18
CA THR A 327 -15.51 5.13 32.00
C THR A 327 -16.67 4.56 31.19
N THR A 328 -16.92 5.09 29.99
CA THR A 328 -17.89 4.59 29.00
C THR A 328 -17.47 3.26 28.35
N ALA A 329 -16.57 2.50 28.97
CA ALA A 329 -16.11 1.20 28.49
C ALA A 329 -17.17 0.11 28.79
N GLY A 330 -18.33 0.23 28.13
CA GLY A 330 -19.40 -0.77 28.07
C GLY A 330 -20.39 -0.76 29.25
N VAL A 331 -21.67 -0.99 28.93
CA VAL A 331 -22.70 -1.37 29.91
C VAL A 331 -22.49 -2.84 30.29
N PHE A 332 -22.38 -3.13 31.58
CA PHE A 332 -22.31 -4.50 32.12
C PHE A 332 -23.72 -5.00 32.48
N CYS A 333 -23.88 -6.33 32.54
CA CYS A 333 -25.12 -6.95 33.02
C CYS A 333 -24.87 -7.59 34.37
N ASP A 334 -25.79 -7.35 35.30
CA ASP A 334 -25.93 -8.16 36.50
C ASP A 334 -26.74 -9.42 36.17
N ILE A 335 -26.08 -10.57 36.20
CA ILE A 335 -26.67 -11.86 35.83
C ILE A 335 -26.95 -12.67 37.09
N ASP A 336 -28.20 -13.03 37.32
CA ASP A 336 -28.57 -13.83 38.49
C ASP A 336 -28.12 -15.30 38.37
N SER A 337 -28.40 -16.09 39.41
CA SER A 337 -28.01 -17.51 39.44
C SER A 337 -28.67 -18.39 38.37
N THR A 338 -29.69 -17.89 37.68
CA THR A 338 -30.40 -18.60 36.60
C THR A 338 -29.87 -18.26 35.21
N GLY A 339 -28.99 -17.27 35.10
CA GLY A 339 -28.47 -16.76 33.82
C GLY A 339 -29.30 -15.61 33.24
N GLU A 340 -30.28 -15.08 33.98
CA GLU A 340 -31.12 -13.98 33.54
C GLU A 340 -30.48 -12.63 33.89
N VAL A 341 -30.60 -11.64 32.98
CA VAL A 341 -30.14 -10.27 33.22
C VAL A 341 -31.14 -9.57 34.13
N VAL A 342 -30.73 -9.28 35.36
CA VAL A 342 -31.56 -8.64 36.39
C VAL A 342 -31.28 -7.14 36.54
N GLY A 343 -30.27 -6.62 35.86
CA GLY A 343 -30.08 -5.18 35.68
C GLY A 343 -28.85 -4.83 34.85
N LEU A 344 -28.83 -3.57 34.39
CA LEU A 344 -27.74 -2.99 33.61
C LEU A 344 -26.90 -2.08 34.50
N VAL A 345 -25.58 -2.23 34.41
CA VAL A 345 -24.62 -1.69 35.38
C VAL A 345 -23.52 -0.91 34.68
N LEU A 346 -23.30 0.32 35.10
CA LEU A 346 -22.11 1.13 34.80
C LEU A 346 -21.16 1.10 36.00
N VAL A 347 -19.87 1.31 35.76
CA VAL A 347 -18.85 1.42 36.80
C VAL A 347 -18.37 2.86 36.87
N GLU A 348 -18.64 3.54 37.99
CA GLU A 348 -18.16 4.90 38.25
C GLU A 348 -16.94 4.85 39.18
N TYR A 349 -15.85 5.49 38.76
CA TYR A 349 -14.63 5.63 39.53
C TYR A 349 -14.53 7.04 40.09
N SER A 350 -14.34 7.15 41.41
CA SER A 350 -13.88 8.38 42.04
C SER A 350 -12.38 8.28 42.27
N TYR A 351 -11.64 9.35 42.00
CA TYR A 351 -10.18 9.38 42.14
C TYR A 351 -9.76 10.27 43.31
N ASN A 352 -8.71 9.87 44.00
CA ASN A 352 -8.00 10.69 44.97
C ASN A 352 -7.22 11.79 44.24
N PRO A 353 -6.80 12.86 44.94
CA PRO A 353 -5.94 13.90 44.36
C PRO A 353 -4.62 13.39 43.77
N ASP A 354 -4.15 12.20 44.17
CA ASP A 354 -2.94 11.57 43.63
C ASP A 354 -3.20 10.69 42.39
N GLY A 355 -4.43 10.71 41.85
CA GLY A 355 -4.83 9.90 40.69
C GLY A 355 -5.12 8.42 41.01
N SER A 356 -4.97 7.98 42.26
CA SER A 356 -5.40 6.63 42.66
C SER A 356 -6.92 6.54 42.75
N ILE A 357 -7.50 5.34 42.55
CA ILE A 357 -8.95 5.15 42.69
C ILE A 357 -9.33 5.32 44.17
N ALA A 358 -10.06 6.37 44.51
CA ALA A 358 -10.61 6.63 45.83
C ALA A 358 -11.77 5.68 46.17
N SER A 359 -12.66 5.46 45.21
CA SER A 359 -13.77 4.50 45.35
C SER A 359 -14.31 4.09 43.99
N VAL A 360 -14.94 2.91 43.97
CA VAL A 360 -15.73 2.42 42.84
C VAL A 360 -17.16 2.29 43.32
N ARG A 361 -18.12 2.83 42.58
CA ARG A 361 -19.52 2.45 42.76
C ARG A 361 -20.11 1.93 41.47
N LEU A 362 -20.99 0.95 41.61
CA LEU A 362 -21.83 0.50 40.52
C LEU A 362 -22.99 1.49 40.39
N VAL A 363 -23.33 1.81 39.15
CA VAL A 363 -24.37 2.77 38.81
C VAL A 363 -25.39 2.05 37.93
N ASP A 364 -26.67 2.27 38.21
CA ASP A 364 -27.76 1.72 37.42
C ASP A 364 -27.75 2.45 36.07
N ALA A 365 -27.53 1.71 34.99
CA ALA A 365 -27.35 2.30 33.66
C ALA A 365 -28.61 3.04 33.16
N THR A 366 -29.78 2.76 33.74
CA THR A 366 -31.04 3.39 33.34
C THR A 366 -31.33 4.66 34.14
N THR A 367 -30.97 4.67 35.42
CA THR A 367 -31.39 5.74 36.36
C THR A 367 -30.25 6.62 36.86
N GLY A 368 -28.99 6.22 36.68
CA GLY A 368 -27.82 6.93 37.21
C GLY A 368 -27.66 6.83 38.75
N GLY A 369 -28.53 6.07 39.42
CA GLY A 369 -28.45 5.81 40.87
C GLY A 369 -27.40 4.77 41.23
N THR A 370 -27.01 4.66 42.50
CA THR A 370 -26.10 3.57 42.93
C THR A 370 -26.79 2.20 42.78
N TYR A 371 -26.16 1.29 42.06
CA TYR A 371 -26.64 -0.07 41.83
C TYR A 371 -26.07 -1.06 42.85
N THR A 372 -26.89 -2.00 43.32
CA THR A 372 -26.46 -3.11 44.19
C THR A 372 -26.70 -4.42 43.43
N PRO A 373 -25.65 -5.19 43.10
CA PRO A 373 -25.80 -6.44 42.37
C PRO A 373 -26.68 -7.44 43.12
N ALA A 374 -27.70 -7.94 42.44
CA ALA A 374 -28.47 -9.12 42.81
C ALA A 374 -27.80 -10.42 42.33
N GLY A 375 -26.88 -10.35 41.36
CA GLY A 375 -26.14 -11.47 40.77
C GLY A 375 -24.65 -11.20 40.57
N THR A 376 -24.09 -11.74 39.47
CA THR A 376 -22.71 -11.50 39.04
C THR A 376 -22.69 -10.45 37.94
N VAL A 377 -22.02 -9.33 38.19
CA VAL A 377 -21.78 -8.29 37.18
C VAL A 377 -20.71 -8.79 36.21
N THR A 378 -21.08 -8.96 34.94
CA THR A 378 -20.21 -9.43 33.86
C THR A 378 -20.57 -8.73 32.54
N ALA A 379 -19.79 -8.96 31.49
CA ALA A 379 -20.20 -8.56 30.14
C ALA A 379 -21.57 -9.19 29.81
N CYS A 380 -22.45 -8.40 29.21
CA CYS A 380 -23.80 -8.87 28.87
C CYS A 380 -23.74 -10.06 27.89
N PRO A 381 -24.54 -11.11 28.10
CA PRO A 381 -24.65 -12.20 27.14
C PRO A 381 -25.27 -11.69 25.84
N VAL A 382 -24.87 -12.28 24.72
CA VAL A 382 -25.42 -11.98 23.39
C VAL A 382 -26.95 -12.16 23.43
N GLY A 383 -27.70 -11.13 23.04
CA GLY A 383 -29.17 -11.12 23.05
C GLY A 383 -29.83 -10.49 24.28
N ALA A 384 -29.08 -9.86 25.19
CA ALA A 384 -29.65 -8.98 26.20
C ALA A 384 -29.92 -7.59 25.59
N GLU A 385 -31.14 -7.05 25.73
CA GLU A 385 -31.47 -5.67 25.32
C GLU A 385 -30.50 -4.69 26.00
N GLN A 386 -29.66 -4.04 25.21
CA GLN A 386 -28.82 -2.93 25.66
C GLN A 386 -29.38 -1.62 25.10
N PRO A 387 -29.57 -0.58 25.93
CA PRO A 387 -29.85 0.76 25.45
C PRO A 387 -28.54 1.37 24.95
N GLU A 388 -28.08 0.94 23.78
CA GLU A 388 -27.06 1.69 23.05
C GLU A 388 -27.68 3.02 22.62
N GLN A 389 -27.12 4.12 23.13
CA GLN A 389 -27.55 5.49 22.86
C GLN A 389 -26.48 6.17 22.00
N ASP A 390 -26.82 6.46 20.74
CA ASP A 390 -25.98 7.29 19.88
C ASP A 390 -26.42 8.74 20.03
N LEU A 391 -25.53 9.58 20.54
CA LEU A 391 -25.75 11.02 20.60
C LEU A 391 -25.15 11.69 19.36
N ALA A 392 -25.98 12.38 18.57
CA ALA A 392 -25.54 13.13 17.39
C ALA A 392 -26.00 14.59 17.46
N VAL A 393 -25.14 15.54 17.07
CA VAL A 393 -25.54 16.94 16.87
C VAL A 393 -26.15 17.07 15.47
N LEU A 394 -27.38 17.58 15.42
CA LEU A 394 -28.14 17.82 14.19
C LEU A 394 -28.62 19.28 14.13
N CYS A 395 -29.03 19.71 12.95
CA CYS A 395 -29.51 21.05 12.69
C CYS A 395 -30.97 21.01 12.21
N ASP A 396 -31.80 21.81 12.87
CA ASP A 396 -33.18 22.07 12.49
C ASP A 396 -33.24 23.35 11.64
N THR A 397 -33.40 23.17 10.33
CA THR A 397 -33.40 24.26 9.35
C THR A 397 -34.84 24.70 9.07
N GLN A 398 -35.17 25.92 9.49
CA GLN A 398 -36.46 26.52 9.26
C GLN A 398 -36.67 26.89 7.78
N PRO A 399 -37.92 27.05 7.30
CA PRO A 399 -38.20 27.47 5.92
C PRO A 399 -37.60 28.82 5.52
N ASP A 400 -37.24 29.68 6.49
CA ASP A 400 -36.60 30.97 6.26
C ASP A 400 -35.06 30.89 6.23
N GLY A 401 -34.50 29.68 6.37
CA GLY A 401 -33.05 29.44 6.39
C GLY A 401 -32.42 29.56 7.78
N THR A 402 -33.19 29.87 8.83
CA THR A 402 -32.67 29.89 10.20
C THR A 402 -32.32 28.46 10.63
N VAL A 403 -31.08 28.25 11.09
CA VAL A 403 -30.58 26.95 11.54
C VAL A 403 -30.48 26.94 13.06
N THR A 404 -31.09 25.95 13.71
CA THR A 404 -30.95 25.71 15.17
C THR A 404 -30.30 24.36 15.41
N ALA A 405 -29.12 24.33 16.04
CA ALA A 405 -28.45 23.10 16.41
C ALA A 405 -29.09 22.45 17.66
N PHE A 406 -29.21 21.13 17.66
CA PHE A 406 -29.76 20.33 18.75
C PHE A 406 -29.08 18.95 18.81
N LEU A 407 -29.19 18.24 19.92
CA LEU A 407 -28.71 16.87 20.12
C LEU A 407 -29.86 15.89 19.91
N ARG A 408 -29.63 14.85 19.11
CA ARG A 408 -30.52 13.70 18.97
C ARG A 408 -29.87 12.47 19.60
N ASP A 409 -30.60 11.85 20.50
CA ASP A 409 -30.27 10.60 21.18
C ASP A 409 -31.07 9.47 20.53
N TRP A 410 -30.40 8.60 19.76
CA TRP A 410 -31.03 7.48 19.08
C TRP A 410 -31.07 6.24 19.98
N ARG A 411 -32.22 5.59 20.03
CA ARG A 411 -32.38 4.27 20.67
C ARG A 411 -32.28 3.20 19.60
N ARG A 412 -31.37 2.25 19.78
CA ARG A 412 -31.26 1.06 18.92
C ARG A 412 -31.84 -0.18 19.61
N ASP A 413 -32.26 -1.14 18.80
CA ASP A 413 -32.54 -2.50 19.26
C ASP A 413 -31.28 -3.36 19.23
N GLU A 414 -31.46 -4.62 19.62
CA GLU A 414 -30.43 -5.66 19.72
C GLU A 414 -29.70 -6.03 18.41
N ILE A 415 -30.21 -5.59 17.25
CA ILE A 415 -29.55 -5.76 15.94
C ILE A 415 -28.96 -4.46 15.40
N GLY A 416 -28.93 -3.40 16.23
CA GLY A 416 -28.43 -2.08 15.86
C GLY A 416 -29.41 -1.26 15.02
N GLN A 417 -30.67 -1.66 14.87
CA GLN A 417 -31.67 -0.84 14.18
C GLN A 417 -32.21 0.25 15.09
N VAL A 418 -32.35 1.45 14.55
CA VAL A 418 -32.94 2.57 15.28
C VAL A 418 -34.43 2.34 15.48
N VAL A 419 -34.86 2.22 16.74
CA VAL A 419 -36.26 2.02 17.16
C VAL A 419 -36.91 3.28 17.73
N GLY A 420 -36.13 4.33 18.01
CA GLY A 420 -36.66 5.61 18.46
C GLY A 420 -35.58 6.68 18.63
N HIS A 421 -35.98 7.89 19.00
CA HIS A 421 -35.07 8.95 19.39
C HIS A 421 -35.69 9.92 20.40
N THR A 422 -34.85 10.66 21.11
CA THR A 422 -35.22 11.83 21.92
C THR A 422 -34.35 13.01 21.54
N ASP A 423 -34.95 14.19 21.37
CA ASP A 423 -34.24 15.39 20.95
C ASP A 423 -34.07 16.37 22.12
N TYR A 424 -32.90 16.98 22.23
CA TYR A 424 -32.54 17.94 23.26
C TYR A 424 -31.88 19.17 22.65
N ALA A 425 -32.11 20.36 23.19
CA ALA A 425 -31.31 21.53 22.86
C ALA A 425 -29.89 21.31 23.36
N LEU A 426 -28.91 22.05 22.83
CA LEU A 426 -27.51 21.94 23.30
C LEU A 426 -27.36 22.18 24.82
N GLY A 427 -28.29 22.91 25.44
CA GLY A 427 -28.36 23.08 26.91
C GLY A 427 -29.06 21.95 27.68
N GLY A 428 -29.38 20.82 27.03
CA GLY A 428 -29.97 19.62 27.64
C GLY A 428 -31.49 19.65 27.88
N GLY A 429 -32.18 20.76 27.60
CA GLY A 429 -33.65 20.81 27.65
C GLY A 429 -34.28 20.05 26.47
N PRO A 430 -35.50 19.49 26.59
CA PRO A 430 -36.15 18.80 25.47
C PRO A 430 -36.34 19.74 24.28
N TYR A 431 -36.05 19.23 23.08
CA TYR A 431 -36.18 19.95 21.81
C TYR A 431 -37.19 19.23 20.90
N THR A 432 -37.91 19.99 20.08
CA THR A 432 -38.81 19.42 19.07
C THR A 432 -38.53 20.14 17.77
N PRO A 433 -37.92 19.47 16.78
CA PRO A 433 -37.63 20.10 15.50
C PRO A 433 -38.91 20.59 14.85
N THR A 434 -38.88 21.81 14.31
CA THR A 434 -40.03 22.45 13.63
C THR A 434 -39.78 22.71 12.14
N GLY A 435 -38.53 22.60 11.71
CA GLY A 435 -38.08 22.64 10.32
C GLY A 435 -37.53 21.29 9.86
N SER A 436 -36.68 21.33 8.84
CA SER A 436 -36.03 20.16 8.26
C SER A 436 -34.80 19.79 9.09
N VAL A 437 -34.80 18.58 9.66
CA VAL A 437 -33.65 18.04 10.40
C VAL A 437 -32.62 17.50 9.42
N GLY A 438 -31.39 17.99 9.50
CA GLY A 438 -30.24 17.49 8.75
C GLY A 438 -28.96 17.55 9.57
N VAL A 439 -27.87 17.06 8.99
CA VAL A 439 -26.53 17.31 9.55
C VAL A 439 -26.25 18.80 9.43
N CYS A 440 -25.67 19.41 10.46
CA CYS A 440 -25.23 20.79 10.40
C CYS A 440 -24.19 20.95 9.29
N GLN A 441 -24.56 21.57 8.18
CA GLN A 441 -23.58 21.97 7.18
C GLN A 441 -22.73 23.11 7.79
N PRO A 442 -21.40 23.06 7.68
CA PRO A 442 -20.60 24.25 7.92
C PRO A 442 -21.09 25.35 6.96
N GLU A 443 -21.13 26.60 7.44
CA GLU A 443 -21.38 27.75 6.59
C GLU A 443 -20.48 27.65 5.33
N PRO A 444 -20.98 27.96 4.12
CA PRO A 444 -20.16 27.89 2.92
C PRO A 444 -18.91 28.76 3.11
N GLU A 445 -17.74 28.13 3.13
CA GLU A 445 -16.45 28.82 3.15
C GLU A 445 -16.42 29.86 2.03
N PRO A 446 -15.91 31.08 2.30
CA PRO A 446 -15.66 32.05 1.23
C PRO A 446 -14.72 31.42 0.19
N PRO A 447 -14.95 31.64 -1.12
CA PRO A 447 -14.22 30.97 -2.18
C PRO A 447 -12.71 31.20 -2.02
N CYS A 448 -11.93 30.13 -2.10
CA CYS A 448 -10.48 30.17 -1.99
C CYS A 448 -9.92 30.98 -3.17
N THR A 449 -9.56 32.24 -2.94
CA THR A 449 -8.88 33.08 -3.93
C THR A 449 -7.43 33.31 -3.52
N SER A 450 -6.47 32.95 -4.38
CA SER A 450 -5.05 33.28 -4.19
C SER A 450 -4.67 34.49 -5.04
N THR A 451 -3.71 35.30 -4.57
CA THR A 451 -3.27 36.50 -5.28
C THR A 451 -1.76 36.48 -5.47
N HIS A 452 -1.30 36.54 -6.72
CA HIS A 452 0.12 36.56 -7.09
C HIS A 452 0.50 37.91 -7.70
N THR A 453 1.71 38.40 -7.44
CA THR A 453 2.23 39.65 -8.03
C THR A 453 3.45 39.33 -8.89
N LEU A 454 3.42 39.73 -10.15
CA LEU A 454 4.49 39.54 -11.13
C LEU A 454 5.06 40.89 -11.53
N THR A 455 6.39 40.99 -11.65
CA THR A 455 7.03 42.16 -12.28
C THR A 455 7.19 41.91 -13.77
N LEU A 456 6.57 42.76 -14.60
CA LEU A 456 6.58 42.65 -16.05
C LEU A 456 7.09 43.95 -16.68
N CYS A 457 7.48 43.89 -17.95
CA CYS A 457 7.94 45.04 -18.70
C CYS A 457 7.01 45.32 -19.88
N ASP A 458 6.64 46.58 -20.04
CA ASP A 458 5.92 47.11 -21.19
C ASP A 458 6.92 47.69 -22.19
N VAL A 459 7.12 47.01 -23.31
CA VAL A 459 8.08 47.40 -24.34
C VAL A 459 7.37 48.19 -25.43
N ALA A 460 7.60 49.50 -25.45
CA ALA A 460 7.07 50.40 -26.47
C ALA A 460 7.69 50.10 -27.86
N ALA A 461 7.04 50.59 -28.92
CA ALA A 461 7.47 50.34 -30.31
C ALA A 461 8.85 50.91 -30.65
N ASP A 462 9.38 51.83 -29.85
CA ASP A 462 10.73 52.39 -29.98
C ASP A 462 11.80 51.59 -29.19
N GLY A 463 11.41 50.50 -28.53
CA GLY A 463 12.28 49.65 -27.71
C GLY A 463 12.37 50.08 -26.25
N THR A 464 11.70 51.17 -25.84
CA THR A 464 11.69 51.61 -24.43
C THR A 464 10.95 50.59 -23.57
N SER A 465 11.62 50.02 -22.59
CA SER A 465 11.05 49.05 -21.64
C SER A 465 10.67 49.74 -20.32
N THR A 466 9.39 49.70 -19.95
CA THR A 466 8.88 50.28 -18.69
C THR A 466 8.41 49.17 -17.74
N PRO A 467 9.04 48.98 -16.57
CA PRO A 467 8.63 47.94 -15.63
C PRO A 467 7.35 48.34 -14.87
N PHE A 468 6.49 47.35 -14.60
CA PHE A 468 5.24 47.49 -13.84
C PHE A 468 4.92 46.19 -13.08
N LEU A 469 3.94 46.23 -12.16
CA LEU A 469 3.48 45.07 -11.41
C LEU A 469 2.13 44.60 -11.95
N ARG A 470 1.98 43.31 -12.21
CA ARG A 470 0.71 42.66 -12.54
C ARG A 470 0.29 41.76 -11.38
N ARG A 471 -0.86 42.07 -10.78
CA ARG A 471 -1.51 41.26 -9.76
C ARG A 471 -2.52 40.33 -10.42
N LEU A 472 -2.40 39.03 -10.21
CA LEU A 472 -3.32 38.00 -10.68
C LEU A 472 -4.08 37.43 -9.50
N THR A 473 -5.41 37.36 -9.60
CA THR A 473 -6.26 36.63 -8.65
C THR A 473 -6.65 35.32 -9.31
N LEU A 474 -6.38 34.19 -8.65
CA LEU A 474 -6.71 32.85 -9.13
C LEU A 474 -7.82 32.24 -8.28
N ASP A 475 -8.68 31.45 -8.91
CA ASP A 475 -9.62 30.57 -8.21
C ASP A 475 -8.96 29.23 -7.81
N CYS A 476 -9.74 28.35 -7.18
CA CYS A 476 -9.29 27.04 -6.70
C CYS A 476 -8.78 26.10 -7.81
N THR A 477 -9.05 26.40 -9.08
CA THR A 477 -8.56 25.62 -10.23
C THR A 477 -7.26 26.16 -10.80
N GLY A 478 -6.74 27.27 -10.24
CA GLY A 478 -5.63 28.02 -10.82
C GLY A 478 -6.04 28.88 -12.02
N THR A 479 -7.34 29.12 -12.23
CA THR A 479 -7.82 29.99 -13.31
C THR A 479 -7.74 31.45 -12.86
N VAL A 480 -7.14 32.32 -13.69
CA VAL A 480 -7.07 33.75 -13.42
C VAL A 480 -8.47 34.36 -13.54
N THR A 481 -9.04 34.80 -12.42
CA THR A 481 -10.37 35.43 -12.35
C THR A 481 -10.31 36.95 -12.42
N ALA A 482 -9.17 37.55 -12.04
CA ALA A 482 -8.92 38.97 -12.18
C ALA A 482 -7.44 39.27 -12.42
N SER A 483 -7.16 40.35 -13.15
CA SER A 483 -5.83 40.93 -13.24
C SER A 483 -5.88 42.45 -13.03
N ALA A 484 -4.89 42.99 -12.33
CA ALA A 484 -4.72 44.42 -12.12
C ALA A 484 -3.26 44.81 -12.31
N ASP A 485 -3.03 45.78 -13.18
CA ASP A 485 -1.70 46.32 -13.47
C ASP A 485 -1.51 47.62 -12.69
N THR A 486 -0.41 47.73 -11.96
CA THR A 486 0.00 48.93 -11.24
C THR A 486 1.44 49.30 -11.59
N THR A 487 1.85 50.54 -11.33
CA THR A 487 3.28 50.89 -11.36
C THR A 487 4.02 50.10 -10.28
N LEU A 488 5.35 50.26 -10.21
CA LEU A 488 6.18 49.59 -9.20
C LEU A 488 5.84 49.98 -7.74
N ASP A 489 5.00 50.99 -7.52
CA ASP A 489 4.50 51.34 -6.18
C ASP A 489 3.39 50.41 -5.66
N GLY A 490 2.85 49.52 -6.51
CA GLY A 490 1.82 48.55 -6.14
C GLY A 490 0.40 49.13 -5.97
N VAL A 491 0.19 50.42 -6.26
CA VAL A 491 -1.06 51.15 -5.98
C VAL A 491 -1.55 51.95 -7.19
N THR A 492 -0.65 52.65 -7.90
CA THR A 492 -1.02 53.50 -9.04
C THR A 492 -1.36 52.63 -10.25
N PRO A 493 -2.57 52.67 -10.81
CA PRO A 493 -2.92 51.86 -11.98
C PRO A 493 -1.97 52.11 -13.16
N TYR A 494 -1.55 51.04 -13.82
CA TYR A 494 -0.69 51.08 -14.99
C TYR A 494 -1.42 50.46 -16.18
N ALA A 495 -1.37 51.13 -17.33
CA ALA A 495 -1.97 50.63 -18.57
C ALA A 495 -0.84 50.40 -19.58
N PRO A 496 -0.49 49.13 -19.91
CA PRO A 496 0.54 48.84 -20.89
C PRO A 496 0.19 49.45 -22.25
N ALA A 497 1.11 50.21 -22.83
CA ALA A 497 0.98 50.86 -24.13
C ALA A 497 1.76 50.12 -25.25
N GLY A 498 2.65 49.20 -24.89
CA GLY A 498 3.47 48.38 -25.76
C GLY A 498 3.24 46.87 -25.57
N THR A 499 4.27 46.07 -25.88
CA THR A 499 4.23 44.62 -25.72
C THR A 499 4.62 44.25 -24.30
N VAL A 500 3.70 43.61 -23.56
CA VAL A 500 3.97 43.10 -22.22
C VAL A 500 4.77 41.79 -22.31
N GLY A 501 5.93 41.76 -21.68
CA GLY A 501 6.76 40.56 -21.56
C GLY A 501 7.40 40.45 -20.19
N VAL A 502 8.04 39.30 -19.93
CA VAL A 502 9.02 39.21 -18.84
C VAL A 502 10.12 40.21 -19.17
N CYS A 503 10.55 40.98 -18.18
CA CYS A 503 11.67 41.91 -18.34
C CYS A 503 12.90 41.14 -18.80
N GLN A 504 13.15 41.11 -20.12
CA GLN A 504 14.35 40.46 -20.66
C GLN A 504 15.55 41.31 -20.27
N PRO A 505 16.62 40.71 -19.70
CA PRO A 505 17.91 41.38 -19.66
C PRO A 505 18.33 41.65 -21.11
N GLU A 506 18.75 42.88 -21.37
CA GLU A 506 19.14 43.36 -22.69
C GLU A 506 20.16 42.40 -23.35
N PRO A 507 19.95 41.90 -24.58
CA PRO A 507 20.74 40.81 -25.16
C PRO A 507 22.20 41.15 -25.51
N ASP A 508 22.65 42.38 -25.27
CA ASP A 508 24.05 42.80 -25.42
C ASP A 508 24.66 43.35 -24.10
N ALA A 509 23.97 43.20 -22.97
CA ALA A 509 24.51 43.62 -21.69
C ALA A 509 25.52 42.56 -21.19
N PRO A 510 26.82 42.89 -21.00
CA PRO A 510 27.76 41.98 -20.37
C PRO A 510 27.16 41.61 -19.02
N CYS A 511 27.04 40.30 -18.79
CA CYS A 511 26.42 39.74 -17.60
C CYS A 511 26.96 40.45 -16.36
N SER A 512 26.08 41.28 -15.79
CA SER A 512 26.43 42.12 -14.66
C SER A 512 25.27 42.19 -13.69
N THR A 513 25.60 41.91 -12.43
CA THR A 513 24.63 41.88 -11.34
C THR A 513 24.68 43.23 -10.64
N ALA A 514 23.52 43.87 -10.49
CA ALA A 514 23.41 45.12 -9.76
C ALA A 514 22.95 44.85 -8.32
N HIS A 515 23.78 45.21 -7.34
CA HIS A 515 23.45 45.20 -5.92
C HIS A 515 23.10 46.61 -5.45
N ILE A 516 22.04 46.76 -4.67
CA ILE A 516 21.70 48.02 -3.99
C ILE A 516 22.07 47.85 -2.50
N LEU A 517 22.96 48.73 -2.02
CA LEU A 517 23.43 48.75 -0.64
C LEU A 517 22.96 50.05 0.02
N THR A 518 22.35 49.96 1.21
CA THR A 518 22.10 51.15 2.03
C THR A 518 23.36 51.49 2.83
N LEU A 519 23.95 52.64 2.57
CA LEU A 519 25.18 53.12 3.19
C LEU A 519 24.98 54.50 3.80
N CYS A 520 25.90 54.91 4.66
CA CYS A 520 25.88 56.21 5.29
C CYS A 520 27.11 57.01 4.89
N ASP A 521 26.90 58.27 4.52
CA ASP A 521 27.92 59.28 4.32
C ASP A 521 28.16 60.02 5.64
N VAL A 522 29.29 59.74 6.28
CA VAL A 522 29.62 60.31 7.60
C VAL A 522 30.53 61.52 7.39
N ALA A 523 29.97 62.72 7.56
CA ALA A 523 30.72 63.96 7.49
C ALA A 523 31.75 64.06 8.63
N ALA A 524 32.74 64.95 8.48
CA ALA A 524 33.82 65.13 9.46
C ALA A 524 33.34 65.59 10.86
N ASP A 525 32.11 66.09 10.97
CA ASP A 525 31.45 66.47 12.22
C ASP A 525 30.65 65.34 12.87
N GLY A 526 30.67 64.13 12.28
CA GLY A 526 29.94 62.96 12.76
C GLY A 526 28.53 62.82 12.18
N THR A 527 28.04 63.80 11.42
CA THR A 527 26.70 63.73 10.83
C THR A 527 26.63 62.60 9.80
N SER A 528 25.73 61.64 10.00
CA SER A 528 25.52 60.49 9.12
C SER A 528 24.30 60.71 8.24
N VAL A 529 24.48 60.72 6.91
CA VAL A 529 23.38 60.83 5.95
C VAL A 529 23.22 59.51 5.19
N PRO A 530 22.08 58.79 5.32
CA PRO A 530 21.87 57.55 4.61
C PRO A 530 21.59 57.80 3.12
N PHE A 531 22.13 56.93 2.27
CA PHE A 531 21.94 56.95 0.82
C PHE A 531 21.99 55.51 0.26
N LEU A 532 21.54 55.33 -0.98
CA LEU A 532 21.56 54.05 -1.68
C LEU A 532 22.73 54.01 -2.66
N ARG A 533 23.56 52.98 -2.58
CA ARG A 533 24.65 52.71 -3.51
C ARG A 533 24.30 51.53 -4.40
N ARG A 534 24.16 51.78 -5.70
CA ARG A 534 24.05 50.73 -6.72
C ARG A 534 25.44 50.36 -7.23
N VAL A 535 25.85 49.12 -6.99
CA VAL A 535 27.11 48.54 -7.49
C VAL A 535 26.77 47.55 -8.60
N THR A 536 27.28 47.79 -9.80
CA THR A 536 27.17 46.84 -10.91
C THR A 536 28.46 46.05 -10.99
N ILE A 537 28.38 44.73 -10.85
CA ILE A 537 29.53 43.81 -10.84
C ILE A 537 29.48 42.97 -12.12
N GLY A 538 30.56 42.91 -12.90
CA GLY A 538 30.68 42.05 -14.08
C GLY A 538 30.89 40.57 -13.71
N CYS A 539 30.71 39.69 -14.70
CA CYS A 539 30.88 38.25 -14.56
C CYS A 539 32.26 37.76 -14.08
N ASP A 540 33.30 38.59 -14.17
CA ASP A 540 34.63 38.31 -13.61
C ASP A 540 34.80 38.77 -12.16
N GLY A 541 33.71 39.24 -11.53
CA GLY A 541 33.71 39.81 -10.18
C GLY A 541 34.20 41.26 -10.11
N THR A 542 34.48 41.92 -11.24
CA THR A 542 34.94 43.31 -11.24
C THR A 542 33.78 44.30 -11.08
N VAL A 543 33.97 45.36 -10.30
CA VAL A 543 32.96 46.43 -10.17
C VAL A 543 33.01 47.33 -11.41
N ASN A 544 31.99 47.22 -12.26
CA ASN A 544 31.86 47.98 -13.50
C ASN A 544 31.43 49.43 -13.25
N SER A 545 30.52 49.66 -12.30
CA SER A 545 30.06 51.02 -11.96
C SER A 545 29.50 51.10 -10.55
N VAL A 546 29.63 52.29 -9.95
CA VAL A 546 29.00 52.65 -8.67
C VAL A 546 28.16 53.91 -8.91
N THR A 547 26.88 53.86 -8.57
CA THR A 547 25.97 55.02 -8.63
C THR A 547 25.34 55.21 -7.27
N ASP A 548 25.50 56.40 -6.69
CA ASP A 548 24.95 56.76 -5.39
C ASP A 548 23.71 57.64 -5.60
N THR A 549 22.60 57.30 -4.96
CA THR A 549 21.35 58.06 -4.96
C THR A 549 20.85 58.31 -3.55
N GLY A 550 19.98 59.28 -3.34
CA GLY A 550 19.25 59.44 -2.10
C GLY A 550 18.39 58.21 -1.78
N MET A 551 17.76 58.22 -0.61
CA MET A 551 16.87 57.14 -0.17
C MET A 551 15.61 56.97 -1.06
N ASP A 552 15.36 57.91 -1.96
CA ASP A 552 14.30 57.84 -2.98
C ASP A 552 14.70 57.01 -4.22
N GLY A 553 15.96 56.54 -4.30
CA GLY A 553 16.46 55.76 -5.43
C GLY A 553 16.63 56.54 -6.74
N ALA A 554 16.41 57.86 -6.74
CA ALA A 554 16.33 58.68 -7.96
C ALA A 554 17.23 59.92 -7.92
N THR A 555 17.33 60.59 -6.77
CA THR A 555 18.12 61.82 -6.66
C THR A 555 19.60 61.47 -6.56
N VAL A 556 20.45 61.91 -7.50
CA VAL A 556 21.90 61.65 -7.44
C VAL A 556 22.47 62.15 -6.11
N TYR A 557 23.20 61.27 -5.42
CA TYR A 557 23.84 61.55 -4.16
C TYR A 557 25.36 61.48 -4.37
N SER A 558 26.09 62.47 -3.86
CA SER A 558 27.56 62.48 -3.90
C SER A 558 28.07 62.51 -2.48
N PRO A 559 28.60 61.38 -1.97
CA PRO A 559 29.14 61.34 -0.61
C PRO A 559 30.26 62.37 -0.44
N THR A 560 30.17 63.18 0.60
CA THR A 560 31.13 64.24 0.95
C THR A 560 32.01 63.88 2.14
N GLY A 561 31.62 62.85 2.90
CA GLY A 561 32.32 62.28 4.04
C GLY A 561 32.79 60.85 3.79
N SER A 562 33.06 60.11 4.88
CA SER A 562 33.46 58.71 4.81
C SER A 562 32.25 57.81 4.63
N VAL A 563 32.24 57.02 3.56
CA VAL A 563 31.19 56.05 3.28
C VAL A 563 31.42 54.76 4.06
N GLY A 564 30.44 54.34 4.84
CA GLY A 564 30.44 53.06 5.55
C GLY A 564 29.05 52.45 5.62
N VAL A 565 28.98 51.20 6.08
CA VAL A 565 27.70 50.64 6.54
C VAL A 565 27.20 51.55 7.66
N CYS A 566 25.92 51.92 7.63
CA CYS A 566 25.32 52.75 8.66
C CYS A 566 25.53 52.10 10.04
N GLN A 567 26.55 52.54 10.77
CA GLN A 567 26.72 52.15 12.16
C GLN A 567 25.68 52.92 12.96
N PRO A 568 24.89 52.26 13.82
CA PRO A 568 24.09 52.99 14.80
C PRO A 568 25.04 53.85 15.63
N GLU A 569 24.78 55.15 15.68
CA GLU A 569 25.62 56.12 16.38
C GLU A 569 25.95 55.64 17.81
N PRO A 570 27.23 55.59 18.22
CA PRO A 570 27.57 55.57 19.63
C PRO A 570 27.38 56.99 20.17
N ASP A 571 26.57 57.12 21.24
CA ASP A 571 26.28 58.33 22.02
C ASP A 571 24.92 59.03 21.82
N THR A 572 23.88 58.29 21.42
CA THR A 572 22.50 58.64 21.84
C THR A 572 22.18 57.83 23.12
N PRO A 573 21.60 58.43 24.18
CA PRO A 573 21.16 57.65 25.34
C PRO A 573 20.29 56.50 24.86
N CYS A 574 20.65 55.28 25.23
CA CYS A 574 19.95 54.06 24.88
C CYS A 574 18.58 54.04 25.59
N GLU A 575 17.65 54.80 25.04
CA GLU A 575 16.23 54.74 25.32
C GLU A 575 15.56 54.04 24.15
N THR A 576 15.27 52.75 24.29
CA THR A 576 14.45 52.04 23.32
C THR A 576 13.00 52.13 23.76
N ALA A 577 12.16 52.72 22.90
CA ALA A 577 10.72 52.74 23.10
C ALA A 577 10.07 51.58 22.34
N GLN A 578 9.53 50.61 23.06
CA GLN A 578 8.72 49.53 22.51
C GLN A 578 7.24 49.88 22.64
N VAL A 579 6.46 49.70 21.58
CA VAL A 579 4.99 49.82 21.63
C VAL A 579 4.41 48.41 21.67
N ILE A 580 3.58 48.13 22.66
CA ILE A 580 2.94 46.83 22.88
C ILE A 580 1.43 47.04 22.89
N ALA A 581 0.69 46.29 22.07
CA ALA A 581 -0.77 46.25 22.16
C ALA A 581 -1.20 45.39 23.36
N LEU A 582 -2.00 45.97 24.25
CA LEU A 582 -2.49 45.33 25.46
C LEU A 582 -4.01 45.52 25.58
N CYS A 583 -4.64 44.66 26.37
CA CYS A 583 -6.07 44.70 26.63
C CYS A 583 -6.31 45.01 28.10
N ASP A 584 -7.22 45.95 28.34
CA ASP A 584 -7.70 46.34 29.65
C ASP A 584 -9.04 45.65 29.92
N VAL A 585 -9.03 44.63 30.78
CA VAL A 585 -10.19 43.79 31.08
C VAL A 585 -10.90 44.32 32.33
N ALA A 586 -12.07 44.91 32.15
CA ALA A 586 -12.90 45.40 33.25
C ALA A 586 -13.49 44.24 34.08
N PRO A 587 -13.94 44.49 35.33
CA PRO A 587 -14.51 43.45 36.20
C PRO A 587 -15.76 42.74 35.65
N ASP A 588 -16.41 43.30 34.63
CA ASP A 588 -17.56 42.71 33.93
C ASP A 588 -17.16 41.81 32.74
N GLY A 589 -15.85 41.65 32.50
CA GLY A 589 -15.30 40.86 31.39
C GLY A 589 -15.18 41.60 30.07
N SER A 590 -15.58 42.88 30.00
CA SER A 590 -15.36 43.69 28.79
C SER A 590 -13.86 44.01 28.63
N SER A 591 -13.34 43.84 27.41
CA SER A 591 -11.92 44.07 27.08
C SER A 591 -11.78 45.26 26.15
N THR A 592 -10.96 46.24 26.53
CA THR A 592 -10.64 47.41 25.70
C THR A 592 -9.17 47.38 25.29
N ALA A 593 -8.89 47.31 23.99
CA ALA A 593 -7.52 47.32 23.48
C ALA A 593 -6.90 48.74 23.53
N PHE A 594 -5.63 48.82 23.87
CA PHE A 594 -4.84 50.05 23.92
C PHE A 594 -3.36 49.77 23.61
N LEU A 595 -2.59 50.82 23.34
CA LEU A 595 -1.15 50.74 23.07
C LEU A 595 -0.37 51.24 24.28
N ARG A 596 0.52 50.40 24.82
CA ARG A 596 1.49 50.77 25.86
C ARG A 596 2.85 51.00 25.25
N ARG A 597 3.35 52.23 25.32
CA ARG A 597 4.73 52.59 24.99
C ARG A 597 5.60 52.42 26.23
N VAL A 598 6.48 51.43 26.21
CA VAL A 598 7.48 51.17 27.26
C VAL A 598 8.81 51.77 26.81
N THR A 599 9.35 52.71 27.57
CA THR A 599 10.70 53.25 27.35
C THR A 599 11.65 52.51 28.27
N ILE A 600 12.64 51.84 27.69
CA ILE A 600 13.61 51.01 28.39
C ILE A 600 14.95 51.73 28.36
N GLY A 601 15.57 51.89 29.52
CA GLY A 601 16.91 52.43 29.66
C GLY A 601 17.99 51.40 29.34
N CYS A 602 19.23 51.87 29.25
CA CYS A 602 20.40 51.08 28.83
C CYS A 602 20.68 49.82 29.69
N ASP A 603 20.17 49.76 30.92
CA ASP A 603 20.31 48.64 31.84
C ASP A 603 19.16 47.62 31.75
N GLY A 604 18.25 47.80 30.78
CA GLY A 604 17.05 46.99 30.62
C GLY A 604 15.92 47.38 31.57
N THR A 605 16.08 48.47 32.36
CA THR A 605 15.01 48.94 33.25
C THR A 605 13.98 49.75 32.49
N VAL A 606 12.70 49.55 32.82
CA VAL A 606 11.62 50.39 32.30
C VAL A 606 11.68 51.74 33.00
N ILE A 607 12.03 52.79 32.27
CA ILE A 607 12.17 54.16 32.79
C ILE A 607 10.89 54.99 32.61
N ALA A 608 10.05 54.65 31.63
CA ALA A 608 8.74 55.28 31.46
C ALA A 608 7.74 54.32 30.78
N THR A 609 6.46 54.47 31.12
CA THR A 609 5.35 53.87 30.37
C THR A 609 4.34 54.96 30.02
N ALA A 610 3.80 54.91 28.80
CA ALA A 610 2.73 55.78 28.36
C ALA A 610 1.67 54.93 27.64
N ASP A 611 0.45 54.99 28.15
CA ASP A 611 -0.69 54.27 27.60
C ASP A 611 -1.50 55.22 26.71
N THR A 612 -1.81 54.77 25.50
CA THR A 612 -2.59 55.50 24.51
C THR A 612 -3.66 54.59 23.92
N GLY A 613 -4.73 55.15 23.35
CA GLY A 613 -5.68 54.37 22.56
C GLY A 613 -5.02 53.73 21.36
N MET A 614 -5.78 52.93 20.61
CA MET A 614 -5.27 52.28 19.39
C MET A 614 -4.83 53.25 18.29
N ASP A 615 -5.14 54.54 18.42
CA ASP A 615 -4.65 55.62 17.55
C ASP A 615 -3.20 56.05 17.86
N GLY A 616 -2.60 55.56 18.95
CA GLY A 616 -1.23 55.87 19.37
C GLY A 616 -1.03 57.30 19.89
N VAL A 617 -2.10 58.09 20.05
CA VAL A 617 -2.01 59.53 20.39
C VAL A 617 -2.90 59.89 21.58
N THR A 618 -4.12 59.35 21.66
CA THR A 618 -5.06 59.69 22.74
C THR A 618 -4.63 59.01 24.04
N PRO A 619 -4.34 59.73 25.14
CA PRO A 619 -3.96 59.08 26.39
C PRO A 619 -5.03 58.11 26.89
N TYR A 620 -4.61 56.91 27.29
CA TYR A 620 -5.46 55.85 27.81
C TYR A 620 -5.09 55.55 29.26
N ALA A 621 -6.07 55.36 30.13
CA ALA A 621 -5.84 55.01 31.54
C ALA A 621 -6.54 53.68 31.83
N PRO A 622 -5.79 52.58 32.02
CA PRO A 622 -6.40 51.29 32.28
C PRO A 622 -7.25 51.32 33.55
N ALA A 623 -8.50 50.87 33.45
CA ALA A 623 -9.47 50.82 34.54
C ALA A 623 -9.64 49.41 35.13
N GLY A 624 -9.18 48.38 34.42
CA GLY A 624 -9.25 46.97 34.76
C GLY A 624 -7.89 46.28 34.80
N THR A 625 -7.88 44.96 34.57
CA THR A 625 -6.65 44.14 34.56
C THR A 625 -6.01 44.23 33.18
N VAL A 626 -4.78 44.73 33.12
CA VAL A 626 -4.01 44.80 31.87
C VAL A 626 -3.36 43.45 31.56
N GLY A 627 -3.68 42.88 30.40
CA GLY A 627 -3.09 41.66 29.87
C GLY A 627 -2.73 41.78 28.38
N VAL A 628 -2.03 40.78 27.84
CA VAL A 628 -1.90 40.64 26.38
C VAL A 628 -3.29 40.39 25.83
N CYS A 629 -3.65 41.04 24.71
CA CYS A 629 -4.92 40.77 24.04
C CYS A 629 -4.94 39.32 23.58
N GLN A 630 -5.55 38.46 24.38
CA GLN A 630 -5.87 37.11 23.97
C GLN A 630 -7.10 37.25 23.07
N PRO A 631 -7.03 36.84 21.78
CA PRO A 631 -8.25 36.72 21.00
C PRO A 631 -9.25 35.88 21.81
N PRO A 632 -10.56 36.20 21.79
CA PRO A 632 -11.55 35.31 22.39
C PRO A 632 -11.25 33.91 21.89
N ALA A 633 -11.19 32.94 22.80
CA ALA A 633 -10.88 31.56 22.46
C ALA A 633 -11.93 31.09 21.45
N GLU A 634 -11.60 31.19 20.17
CA GLU A 634 -12.19 30.36 19.15
C GLU A 634 -11.86 28.94 19.61
N GLU A 635 -12.90 28.14 19.87
CA GLU A 635 -12.69 26.70 20.01
C GLU A 635 -11.88 26.28 18.78
N PRO A 636 -10.74 25.58 18.95
CA PRO A 636 -9.92 25.18 17.82
C PRO A 636 -10.84 24.48 16.83
N GLU A 637 -10.96 25.06 15.64
CA GLU A 637 -11.75 24.45 14.58
C GLU A 637 -11.21 23.03 14.42
N PRO A 638 -12.04 21.99 14.67
CA PRO A 638 -11.56 20.62 14.70
C PRO A 638 -10.94 20.37 13.34
N CYS A 639 -9.70 19.93 13.35
CA CYS A 639 -8.93 19.82 12.13
C CYS A 639 -9.65 18.82 11.20
N ARG A 640 -9.90 19.20 9.94
CA ARG A 640 -10.62 18.36 8.95
C ARG A 640 -9.72 18.11 7.76
N ASN A 641 -9.54 16.84 7.42
CA ASN A 641 -8.92 16.42 6.17
C ASN A 641 -10.00 15.98 5.19
N THR A 642 -10.07 16.61 4.02
CA THR A 642 -10.96 16.18 2.94
C THR A 642 -10.15 15.45 1.88
N SER A 643 -10.64 14.27 1.47
CA SER A 643 -10.08 13.49 0.37
C SER A 643 -11.16 13.20 -0.67
N THR A 644 -10.81 13.35 -1.95
CA THR A 644 -11.69 13.01 -3.07
C THR A 644 -11.25 11.66 -3.63
N LEU A 645 -12.17 10.70 -3.64
CA LEU A 645 -11.96 9.36 -4.15
C LEU A 645 -12.78 9.19 -5.44
N LEU A 646 -12.14 8.74 -6.52
CA LEU A 646 -12.87 8.21 -7.67
C LEU A 646 -13.37 6.82 -7.32
N VAL A 647 -14.69 6.65 -7.34
CA VAL A 647 -15.38 5.40 -7.03
C VAL A 647 -16.41 5.09 -8.10
N CYS A 648 -16.84 3.84 -8.14
CA CYS A 648 -17.93 3.39 -8.99
C CYS A 648 -19.12 2.96 -8.15
N ASP A 649 -20.29 3.25 -8.68
CA ASP A 649 -21.53 2.66 -8.26
C ASP A 649 -21.66 1.29 -8.93
N LEU A 650 -21.35 0.23 -8.18
CA LEU A 650 -21.47 -1.14 -8.63
C LEU A 650 -22.92 -1.57 -8.47
N PRO A 651 -23.63 -1.93 -9.55
CA PRO A 651 -25.02 -2.33 -9.44
C PRO A 651 -25.18 -3.60 -8.59
N ASP A 652 -26.01 -3.56 -7.55
CA ASP A 652 -26.26 -4.69 -6.64
C ASP A 652 -27.24 -5.75 -7.22
N GLY A 653 -27.66 -5.57 -8.48
CA GLY A 653 -28.65 -6.41 -9.16
C GLY A 653 -28.06 -7.55 -10.01
N GLY A 654 -26.74 -7.78 -9.97
CA GLY A 654 -26.07 -8.76 -10.82
C GLY A 654 -26.40 -10.22 -10.48
N ALA A 655 -26.81 -10.52 -9.25
CA ALA A 655 -27.08 -11.89 -8.80
C ALA A 655 -28.50 -12.07 -8.24
N PRO A 656 -29.56 -11.91 -9.06
CA PRO A 656 -30.93 -12.06 -8.61
C PRO A 656 -31.28 -13.54 -8.35
N ASP A 657 -32.17 -13.78 -7.39
CA ASP A 657 -32.72 -15.12 -7.13
C ASP A 657 -33.47 -15.64 -8.38
N PRO A 658 -33.09 -16.80 -8.93
CA PRO A 658 -33.81 -17.36 -10.07
C PRO A 658 -35.14 -17.99 -9.67
N ALA A 659 -36.18 -17.74 -10.46
CA ALA A 659 -37.42 -18.50 -10.44
C ALA A 659 -37.24 -19.80 -11.22
N VAL A 660 -37.46 -20.95 -10.56
CA VAL A 660 -37.34 -22.29 -11.15
C VAL A 660 -38.72 -22.94 -11.21
N THR A 661 -39.21 -23.23 -12.42
CA THR A 661 -40.56 -23.74 -12.67
C THR A 661 -40.51 -25.08 -13.39
N ASP A 662 -41.18 -26.09 -12.84
CA ASP A 662 -41.30 -27.43 -13.42
C ASP A 662 -41.88 -27.37 -14.84
N THR A 663 -41.26 -28.11 -15.77
CA THR A 663 -41.66 -28.15 -17.18
C THR A 663 -41.59 -29.58 -17.74
N ASP A 664 -42.19 -29.81 -18.91
CA ASP A 664 -42.15 -31.13 -19.56
C ASP A 664 -40.71 -31.52 -19.93
N PRO A 665 -40.16 -32.64 -19.43
CA PRO A 665 -38.80 -33.07 -19.75
C PRO A 665 -38.64 -33.67 -21.16
N THR A 666 -39.74 -34.00 -21.85
CA THR A 666 -39.72 -34.70 -23.14
C THR A 666 -38.87 -34.02 -24.22
N PRO A 667 -38.86 -32.68 -24.39
CA PRO A 667 -38.00 -32.00 -25.37
C PRO A 667 -36.50 -32.11 -25.06
N TYR A 668 -36.14 -32.31 -23.78
CA TYR A 668 -34.76 -32.29 -23.28
C TYR A 668 -34.18 -33.70 -23.12
N TYR A 669 -35.06 -34.71 -23.06
CA TYR A 669 -34.70 -36.13 -23.14
C TYR A 669 -35.55 -36.82 -24.22
N PRO A 670 -35.20 -36.65 -25.52
CA PRO A 670 -36.04 -37.12 -26.63
C PRO A 670 -35.92 -38.64 -26.88
N TYR A 671 -35.28 -39.39 -25.99
CA TYR A 671 -35.10 -40.83 -26.17
C TYR A 671 -36.38 -41.58 -25.76
N PRO A 672 -36.77 -42.65 -26.49
CA PRO A 672 -37.96 -43.45 -26.17
C PRO A 672 -37.92 -44.12 -24.79
N THR A 673 -36.74 -44.19 -24.17
CA THR A 673 -36.55 -44.70 -22.81
C THR A 673 -37.03 -43.72 -21.73
N GLY A 674 -37.23 -42.45 -22.07
CA GLY A 674 -37.60 -41.40 -21.13
C GLY A 674 -39.03 -41.54 -20.62
N PHE A 675 -39.20 -41.34 -19.32
CA PHE A 675 -40.49 -41.25 -18.65
C PHE A 675 -40.51 -39.98 -17.80
N ALA A 676 -41.44 -39.06 -18.10
CA ALA A 676 -41.61 -37.85 -17.33
C ALA A 676 -42.14 -38.18 -15.93
N VAL A 677 -41.44 -37.74 -14.89
CA VAL A 677 -41.86 -37.94 -13.51
C VAL A 677 -42.63 -36.70 -13.04
N ALA A 678 -43.81 -36.91 -12.46
CA ALA A 678 -44.59 -35.83 -11.88
C ALA A 678 -44.04 -35.38 -10.51
N GLY A 679 -44.24 -34.11 -10.16
CA GLY A 679 -43.82 -33.57 -8.86
C GLY A 679 -42.39 -33.05 -8.83
N GLY A 680 -41.82 -32.70 -9.99
CA GLY A 680 -40.49 -32.11 -10.09
C GLY A 680 -40.37 -30.81 -9.28
N GLN A 681 -41.45 -30.02 -9.21
CA GLN A 681 -41.46 -28.77 -8.43
C GLN A 681 -41.01 -28.95 -6.97
N THR A 682 -41.37 -30.06 -6.30
CA THR A 682 -40.91 -30.32 -4.92
C THR A 682 -39.39 -30.43 -4.82
N LEU A 683 -38.71 -30.97 -5.83
CA LEU A 683 -37.26 -30.96 -5.90
C LEU A 683 -36.72 -29.55 -6.18
N TRP A 684 -37.32 -28.85 -7.16
CA TRP A 684 -36.89 -27.51 -7.58
C TRP A 684 -37.00 -26.45 -6.48
N ASP A 685 -37.95 -26.62 -5.56
CA ASP A 685 -38.11 -25.80 -4.36
C ASP A 685 -37.11 -26.16 -3.24
N GLY A 686 -36.09 -26.99 -3.52
CA GLY A 686 -35.06 -27.44 -2.59
C GLY A 686 -35.42 -28.67 -1.75
N GLY A 687 -36.61 -29.25 -1.96
CA GLY A 687 -37.08 -30.44 -1.25
C GLY A 687 -36.42 -31.74 -1.72
N THR A 688 -36.94 -32.86 -1.20
CA THR A 688 -36.48 -34.21 -1.54
C THR A 688 -37.52 -34.94 -2.37
N LEU A 689 -37.11 -35.54 -3.49
CA LEU A 689 -37.93 -36.36 -4.36
C LEU A 689 -37.38 -37.79 -4.43
N ASN A 690 -38.24 -38.78 -4.17
CA ASN A 690 -37.91 -40.19 -4.29
C ASN A 690 -38.42 -40.72 -5.64
N LEU A 691 -37.51 -41.22 -6.46
CA LEU A 691 -37.76 -41.83 -7.74
C LEU A 691 -37.70 -43.36 -7.57
N PRO A 692 -38.84 -44.07 -7.51
CA PRO A 692 -38.83 -45.51 -7.28
C PRO A 692 -38.17 -46.25 -8.45
N PRO A 693 -37.63 -47.46 -8.21
CA PRO A 693 -37.11 -48.30 -9.27
C PRO A 693 -38.21 -48.66 -10.29
N GLY A 694 -37.86 -48.68 -11.57
CA GLY A 694 -38.77 -49.11 -12.62
C GLY A 694 -39.16 -50.58 -12.45
N THR A 695 -40.36 -50.93 -12.92
CA THR A 695 -40.87 -52.32 -12.86
C THR A 695 -40.77 -53.07 -14.18
N ALA A 696 -40.62 -52.34 -15.29
CA ALA A 696 -40.52 -52.84 -16.65
C ALA A 696 -39.84 -51.78 -17.54
N PRO A 697 -39.27 -52.16 -18.71
CA PRO A 697 -38.75 -51.18 -19.64
C PRO A 697 -39.90 -50.41 -20.32
N GLN A 698 -39.59 -49.25 -20.93
CA GLN A 698 -40.59 -48.55 -21.75
C GLN A 698 -41.02 -49.43 -22.95
N PRO A 699 -42.28 -49.33 -23.43
CA PRO A 699 -42.75 -50.13 -24.56
C PRO A 699 -41.84 -49.98 -25.79
N GLY A 700 -41.21 -51.08 -26.21
CA GLY A 700 -40.32 -51.11 -27.38
C GLY A 700 -38.85 -50.74 -27.10
N THR A 701 -38.47 -50.54 -25.84
CA THR A 701 -37.07 -50.33 -25.42
C THR A 701 -36.59 -51.47 -24.52
N THR A 702 -35.28 -51.48 -24.22
CA THR A 702 -34.70 -52.37 -23.20
C THR A 702 -34.54 -51.68 -21.85
N GLY A 703 -35.02 -50.44 -21.67
CA GLY A 703 -34.82 -49.71 -20.42
C GLY A 703 -35.81 -48.56 -20.21
N SER A 704 -35.80 -47.98 -19.01
CA SER A 704 -36.60 -46.80 -18.65
C SER A 704 -35.79 -45.82 -17.83
N VAL A 705 -35.91 -44.54 -18.13
CA VAL A 705 -35.19 -43.44 -17.48
C VAL A 705 -36.21 -42.45 -16.91
N ASN A 706 -36.13 -42.20 -15.62
CA ASN A 706 -36.89 -41.13 -14.97
C ASN A 706 -36.32 -39.78 -15.41
N SER A 707 -37.16 -38.92 -15.97
CA SER A 707 -36.77 -37.60 -16.48
C SER A 707 -37.59 -36.50 -15.81
N LEU A 708 -36.91 -35.39 -15.51
CA LEU A 708 -37.41 -34.19 -14.84
C LEU A 708 -36.80 -32.98 -15.52
N ALA A 709 -37.52 -31.86 -15.64
CA ALA A 709 -36.97 -30.62 -16.16
C ALA A 709 -37.61 -29.38 -15.50
N ALA A 710 -36.87 -28.28 -15.45
CA ALA A 710 -37.38 -26.99 -15.01
C ALA A 710 -36.83 -25.85 -15.87
N THR A 711 -37.68 -24.87 -16.19
CA THR A 711 -37.24 -23.58 -16.73
C THR A 711 -36.66 -22.73 -15.60
N ILE A 712 -35.55 -22.08 -15.87
CA ILE A 712 -34.89 -21.12 -14.99
C ILE A 712 -35.09 -19.74 -15.60
N ALA A 713 -35.65 -18.82 -14.83
CA ALA A 713 -35.81 -17.43 -15.21
C ALA A 713 -35.30 -16.51 -14.10
N ALA A 714 -34.67 -15.39 -14.45
CA ALA A 714 -34.19 -14.41 -13.48
C ALA A 714 -34.44 -13.00 -13.99
N LEU A 715 -34.76 -12.06 -13.10
CA LEU A 715 -34.97 -10.67 -13.50
C LEU A 715 -33.67 -10.09 -14.07
N ARG A 716 -33.70 -9.62 -15.31
CA ARG A 716 -32.53 -9.00 -15.93
C ARG A 716 -32.26 -7.63 -15.31
N PRO A 717 -31.02 -7.32 -14.88
CA PRO A 717 -30.68 -6.00 -14.39
C PRO A 717 -30.82 -4.94 -15.51
N ALA A 718 -30.84 -3.66 -15.12
CA ALA A 718 -30.95 -2.57 -16.09
C ALA A 718 -29.73 -2.48 -17.03
N CYS A 719 -28.58 -3.00 -16.59
CA CYS A 719 -27.35 -3.08 -17.37
C CYS A 719 -26.67 -4.44 -17.15
N ASP A 720 -26.27 -5.06 -18.27
CA ASP A 720 -25.43 -6.25 -18.37
C ASP A 720 -24.76 -6.29 -19.76
N THR A 721 -23.76 -7.16 -19.94
CA THR A 721 -23.05 -7.35 -21.22
C THR A 721 -23.80 -8.20 -22.25
N GLY A 722 -25.01 -8.65 -21.92
CA GLY A 722 -25.79 -9.59 -22.72
C GLY A 722 -25.62 -11.06 -22.30
N THR A 723 -24.81 -11.35 -21.27
CA THR A 723 -24.52 -12.72 -20.80
C THR A 723 -24.86 -12.88 -19.33
N ALA A 724 -25.29 -14.07 -18.94
CA ALA A 724 -25.45 -14.49 -17.56
C ALA A 724 -24.80 -15.86 -17.34
N HIS A 725 -24.14 -16.04 -16.20
CA HIS A 725 -23.63 -17.32 -15.75
C HIS A 725 -24.70 -18.02 -14.92
N VAL A 726 -25.02 -19.27 -15.26
CA VAL A 726 -26.01 -20.08 -14.54
C VAL A 726 -25.32 -21.31 -13.98
N THR A 727 -25.41 -21.52 -12.67
CA THR A 727 -24.91 -22.71 -11.98
C THR A 727 -26.10 -23.43 -11.33
N VAL A 728 -26.19 -24.74 -11.54
CA VAL A 728 -27.24 -25.58 -10.97
C VAL A 728 -26.62 -26.79 -10.32
N SER A 729 -27.08 -27.15 -9.13
CA SER A 729 -26.64 -28.37 -8.44
C SER A 729 -27.80 -29.19 -7.88
N VAL A 730 -27.60 -30.51 -7.77
CA VAL A 730 -28.54 -31.42 -7.13
C VAL A 730 -27.79 -32.58 -6.48
N ASN A 731 -28.20 -32.99 -5.28
CA ASN A 731 -27.71 -34.21 -4.67
C ASN A 731 -28.50 -35.41 -5.21
N ALA A 732 -27.79 -36.48 -5.56
CA ALA A 732 -28.38 -37.73 -6.01
C ALA A 732 -27.84 -38.91 -5.21
N GLN A 733 -28.76 -39.75 -4.73
CA GLN A 733 -28.46 -41.02 -4.07
C GLN A 733 -29.11 -42.17 -4.81
N GLN A 734 -28.36 -43.21 -5.14
CA GLN A 734 -28.93 -44.44 -5.68
C GLN A 734 -29.43 -45.34 -4.55
N THR A 735 -30.74 -45.56 -4.46
CA THR A 735 -31.38 -46.33 -3.38
C THR A 735 -31.51 -47.82 -3.68
N GLY A 736 -31.08 -48.27 -4.87
CA GLY A 736 -31.16 -49.68 -5.30
C GLY A 736 -32.56 -50.08 -5.81
N PRO A 737 -32.90 -51.37 -5.92
CA PRO A 737 -32.21 -52.51 -5.31
C PRO A 737 -30.94 -52.99 -6.05
N ASP A 738 -30.79 -52.68 -7.33
CA ASP A 738 -29.66 -53.15 -8.14
C ASP A 738 -28.67 -52.02 -8.41
N ASN A 739 -27.40 -52.37 -8.69
CA ASN A 739 -26.43 -51.42 -9.25
C ASN A 739 -26.91 -50.98 -10.63
N GLY A 740 -26.63 -49.74 -11.04
CA GLY A 740 -26.98 -49.28 -12.38
C GLY A 740 -26.16 -49.97 -13.46
N CYS A 741 -26.55 -49.80 -14.71
CA CYS A 741 -25.87 -50.42 -15.85
C CYS A 741 -25.43 -49.40 -16.89
N GLY A 742 -24.15 -49.38 -17.25
CA GLY A 742 -23.66 -48.39 -18.21
C GLY A 742 -23.87 -46.94 -17.70
N PRO A 743 -24.24 -45.98 -18.56
CA PRO A 743 -24.58 -44.62 -18.15
C PRO A 743 -25.89 -44.60 -17.34
N THR A 744 -25.79 -44.25 -16.06
CA THR A 744 -26.90 -44.32 -15.09
C THR A 744 -27.67 -43.02 -14.92
N GLY A 745 -27.17 -41.92 -15.49
CA GLY A 745 -27.90 -40.66 -15.53
C GLY A 745 -27.01 -39.44 -15.71
N HIS A 746 -27.63 -38.27 -15.73
CA HIS A 746 -26.97 -36.98 -15.89
C HIS A 746 -27.84 -35.80 -15.45
N LEU A 747 -27.17 -34.69 -15.16
CA LEU A 747 -27.74 -33.34 -15.06
C LEU A 747 -27.29 -32.55 -16.31
N ARG A 748 -28.21 -31.83 -16.96
CA ARG A 748 -27.94 -31.01 -18.16
C ARG A 748 -28.52 -29.63 -18.01
N LEU A 749 -27.86 -28.66 -18.66
CA LEU A 749 -28.39 -27.32 -18.86
C LEU A 749 -28.60 -27.08 -20.36
N PHE A 750 -29.69 -26.42 -20.73
CA PHE A 750 -30.09 -26.12 -22.09
C PHE A 750 -30.42 -24.63 -22.28
N ILE A 751 -30.20 -24.13 -23.49
CA ILE A 751 -30.72 -22.85 -23.99
C ILE A 751 -31.73 -23.18 -25.09
N GLY A 752 -33.02 -22.95 -24.83
CA GLY A 752 -34.08 -23.57 -25.63
C GLY A 752 -33.92 -25.10 -25.55
N THR A 753 -33.77 -25.77 -26.69
CA THR A 753 -33.50 -27.23 -26.76
C THR A 753 -32.03 -27.58 -27.03
N THR A 754 -31.14 -26.59 -27.09
CA THR A 754 -29.72 -26.80 -27.36
C THR A 754 -28.99 -27.01 -26.05
N GLN A 755 -28.26 -28.13 -25.92
CA GLN A 755 -27.49 -28.43 -24.70
C GLN A 755 -26.33 -27.44 -24.54
N ALA A 756 -26.27 -26.75 -23.40
CA ALA A 756 -25.20 -25.84 -23.02
C ALA A 756 -24.13 -26.54 -22.16
N ALA A 757 -24.55 -27.35 -21.18
CA ALA A 757 -23.65 -28.07 -20.27
C ALA A 757 -24.21 -29.43 -19.83
N LEU A 758 -23.32 -30.31 -19.35
CA LEU A 758 -23.63 -31.69 -18.96
C LEU A 758 -22.69 -32.18 -17.86
N THR A 759 -23.25 -32.80 -16.83
CA THR A 759 -22.54 -33.60 -15.82
C THR A 759 -23.16 -34.98 -15.74
N VAL A 760 -22.33 -36.03 -15.81
CA VAL A 760 -22.76 -37.43 -15.84
C VAL A 760 -22.51 -38.12 -14.50
N LEU A 761 -23.41 -39.04 -14.11
CA LEU A 761 -23.14 -39.93 -12.99
C LEU A 761 -22.06 -40.97 -13.35
N PRO A 762 -21.35 -41.53 -12.36
CA PRO A 762 -20.43 -42.65 -12.59
C PRO A 762 -21.15 -43.81 -13.25
N ALA A 763 -20.59 -44.32 -14.35
CA ALA A 763 -21.16 -45.50 -15.01
C ALA A 763 -21.25 -46.69 -14.06
N ASN A 764 -22.30 -47.50 -14.19
CA ASN A 764 -22.61 -48.62 -13.29
C ASN A 764 -22.67 -48.20 -11.81
N THR A 765 -23.31 -47.05 -11.51
CA THR A 765 -23.42 -46.52 -10.16
C THR A 765 -23.83 -47.62 -9.16
N PRO A 766 -23.12 -47.79 -8.03
CA PRO A 766 -23.45 -48.81 -7.03
C PRO A 766 -24.57 -48.35 -6.09
N VAL A 767 -25.40 -49.29 -5.62
CA VAL A 767 -26.40 -49.01 -4.58
C VAL A 767 -25.74 -48.35 -3.37
N GLY A 768 -26.36 -47.28 -2.87
CA GLY A 768 -25.85 -46.48 -1.76
C GLY A 768 -24.89 -45.37 -2.19
N TRP A 769 -24.53 -45.27 -3.46
CA TRP A 769 -23.79 -44.11 -3.98
C TRP A 769 -24.54 -42.83 -3.70
N PHE A 770 -23.80 -41.80 -3.32
CA PHE A 770 -24.28 -40.44 -3.08
C PHE A 770 -23.28 -39.46 -3.69
N GLY A 771 -23.78 -38.45 -4.39
CA GLY A 771 -22.94 -37.36 -4.91
C GLY A 771 -23.75 -36.15 -5.33
N THR A 772 -23.06 -35.01 -5.43
CA THR A 772 -23.62 -33.78 -5.96
C THR A 772 -23.29 -33.68 -7.45
N LEU A 773 -24.31 -33.42 -8.26
CA LEU A 773 -24.15 -33.12 -9.68
C LEU A 773 -24.25 -31.61 -9.83
N THR A 774 -23.22 -30.99 -10.40
CA THR A 774 -23.20 -29.55 -10.69
C THR A 774 -23.01 -29.36 -12.19
N VAL A 775 -23.80 -28.47 -12.80
CA VAL A 775 -23.60 -27.99 -14.17
C VAL A 775 -23.60 -26.48 -14.17
N GLU A 776 -22.77 -25.89 -15.02
CA GLU A 776 -22.71 -24.46 -15.20
C GLU A 776 -22.49 -24.10 -16.67
N ALA A 777 -23.04 -22.96 -17.10
CA ALA A 777 -22.78 -22.40 -18.42
C ALA A 777 -23.05 -20.89 -18.45
N ASP A 778 -22.36 -20.21 -19.35
CA ASP A 778 -22.75 -18.88 -19.78
C ASP A 778 -23.89 -18.98 -20.79
N VAL A 779 -24.95 -18.22 -20.55
CA VAL A 779 -26.17 -18.19 -21.36
C VAL A 779 -26.49 -16.75 -21.76
N PRO A 780 -27.18 -16.52 -22.90
CA PRO A 780 -27.64 -15.18 -23.23
C PRO A 780 -28.58 -14.63 -22.14
N ALA A 781 -28.30 -13.43 -21.64
CA ALA A 781 -29.08 -12.77 -20.58
C ALA A 781 -30.56 -12.62 -20.97
N VAL A 782 -30.84 -12.40 -22.25
CA VAL A 782 -32.20 -12.31 -22.80
C VAL A 782 -32.94 -13.66 -22.75
N ASP A 783 -32.24 -14.78 -22.95
CA ASP A 783 -32.83 -16.11 -22.89
C ASP A 783 -33.13 -16.52 -21.46
N LEU A 784 -32.24 -16.19 -20.52
CA LEU A 784 -32.49 -16.39 -19.09
C LEU A 784 -33.67 -15.56 -18.61
N ALA A 785 -33.73 -14.28 -18.97
CA ALA A 785 -34.85 -13.41 -18.60
C ALA A 785 -36.21 -13.87 -19.18
N ALA A 786 -36.17 -14.50 -20.36
CA ALA A 786 -37.37 -15.05 -21.01
C ALA A 786 -37.78 -16.43 -20.47
N GLY A 787 -36.99 -17.06 -19.58
CA GLY A 787 -37.23 -18.42 -19.10
C GLY A 787 -36.91 -19.51 -20.12
N ASN A 788 -36.05 -19.23 -21.10
CA ASN A 788 -35.62 -20.18 -22.14
C ASN A 788 -34.48 -21.10 -21.67
N VAL A 789 -33.90 -20.85 -20.49
CA VAL A 789 -32.85 -21.69 -19.91
C VAL A 789 -33.51 -22.84 -19.15
N VAL A 790 -33.08 -24.07 -19.39
CA VAL A 790 -33.71 -25.26 -18.81
C VAL A 790 -32.67 -26.17 -18.18
N VAL A 791 -32.92 -26.60 -16.94
CA VAL A 791 -32.22 -27.73 -16.34
C VAL A 791 -33.03 -29.00 -16.58
N ALA A 792 -32.36 -30.09 -16.96
CA ALA A 792 -32.97 -31.41 -17.03
C ALA A 792 -32.13 -32.45 -16.29
N LEU A 793 -32.82 -33.31 -15.54
CA LEU A 793 -32.25 -34.43 -14.81
C LEU A 793 -32.84 -35.72 -15.37
N ALA A 794 -31.98 -36.65 -15.77
CA ALA A 794 -32.38 -37.95 -16.28
C ALA A 794 -31.61 -39.04 -15.54
N LEU A 795 -32.33 -39.93 -14.86
CA LEU A 795 -31.77 -41.00 -14.03
C LEU A 795 -32.35 -42.34 -14.46
N ASP A 796 -31.48 -43.32 -14.69
CA ASP A 796 -31.87 -44.68 -15.03
C ASP A 796 -32.82 -45.25 -13.97
N ALA A 797 -33.86 -45.97 -14.40
CA ALA A 797 -34.82 -46.60 -13.51
C ALA A 797 -34.88 -48.13 -13.72
N TYR A 798 -34.53 -48.60 -14.92
CA TYR A 798 -34.66 -50.01 -15.31
C TYR A 798 -33.82 -50.29 -16.56
N ASP A 799 -33.06 -51.38 -16.53
CA ASP A 799 -32.31 -51.89 -17.68
C ASP A 799 -32.45 -53.41 -17.83
N ASP A 800 -32.97 -53.85 -18.97
CA ASP A 800 -33.07 -55.26 -19.38
C ASP A 800 -32.25 -55.52 -20.64
N SER A 801 -30.94 -55.27 -20.51
CA SER A 801 -29.96 -55.57 -21.56
C SER A 801 -29.04 -56.69 -21.09
N PRO A 802 -29.37 -57.98 -21.32
CA PRO A 802 -28.55 -59.10 -20.87
C PRO A 802 -27.15 -59.14 -21.48
N ALA A 803 -26.91 -58.43 -22.59
CA ALA A 803 -25.60 -58.34 -23.22
C ALA A 803 -24.64 -57.39 -22.48
N THR A 804 -25.17 -56.35 -21.81
CA THR A 804 -24.37 -55.33 -21.12
C THR A 804 -24.52 -55.36 -19.61
N CYS A 805 -25.62 -55.93 -19.10
CA CYS A 805 -26.03 -55.91 -17.70
C CYS A 805 -26.18 -57.35 -17.18
N THR A 806 -25.21 -57.86 -16.44
CA THR A 806 -25.35 -59.15 -15.73
C THR A 806 -25.33 -58.92 -14.22
N PRO A 807 -26.35 -59.37 -13.45
CA PRO A 807 -27.63 -59.93 -13.89
C PRO A 807 -28.51 -58.89 -14.60
N SER A 808 -29.46 -59.35 -15.42
CA SER A 808 -30.53 -58.54 -16.04
C SER A 808 -31.88 -59.19 -15.71
N PRO A 809 -32.94 -58.40 -15.47
CA PRO A 809 -32.95 -56.92 -15.48
C PRO A 809 -32.30 -56.31 -14.23
N ARG A 810 -31.86 -55.05 -14.34
CA ARG A 810 -31.42 -54.21 -13.22
C ARG A 810 -32.44 -53.11 -12.97
N ARG A 811 -32.71 -52.82 -11.69
CA ARG A 811 -33.67 -51.82 -11.23
C ARG A 811 -33.00 -50.81 -10.31
N THR A 812 -33.11 -49.56 -10.67
CA THR A 812 -32.40 -48.44 -10.05
C THR A 812 -33.42 -47.43 -9.51
N GLY A 813 -33.52 -47.34 -8.18
CA GLY A 813 -34.23 -46.26 -7.50
C GLY A 813 -33.27 -45.15 -7.13
N TRP A 814 -33.79 -43.94 -7.03
CA TRP A 814 -33.02 -42.75 -6.67
C TRP A 814 -33.74 -41.89 -5.64
N GLN A 815 -32.97 -41.22 -4.81
CA GLN A 815 -33.43 -40.08 -4.02
C GLN A 815 -32.63 -38.86 -4.48
N VAL A 816 -33.32 -37.76 -4.77
CA VAL A 816 -32.69 -36.49 -5.16
C VAL A 816 -33.14 -35.38 -4.24
N SER A 817 -32.24 -34.48 -3.88
CA SER A 817 -32.48 -33.44 -2.89
C SER A 817 -31.54 -32.25 -3.04
N ALA A 818 -31.76 -31.21 -2.23
CA ALA A 818 -30.89 -30.05 -2.12
C ALA A 818 -30.57 -29.41 -3.47
N PHE A 819 -31.61 -29.27 -4.31
CA PHE A 819 -31.47 -28.53 -5.55
C PHE A 819 -31.14 -27.07 -5.25
N THR A 820 -30.16 -26.52 -5.96
CA THR A 820 -29.85 -25.09 -5.95
C THR A 820 -29.65 -24.61 -7.37
N ALA A 821 -30.08 -23.37 -7.64
CA ALA A 821 -29.78 -22.65 -8.86
C ALA A 821 -29.31 -21.25 -8.48
N SER A 822 -28.19 -20.80 -9.05
CA SER A 822 -27.68 -19.44 -8.90
C SER A 822 -27.45 -18.84 -10.28
N VAL A 823 -27.69 -17.53 -10.37
CA VAL A 823 -27.53 -16.74 -11.58
C VAL A 823 -26.67 -15.54 -11.26
N THR A 824 -25.70 -15.25 -12.13
CA THR A 824 -24.94 -14.01 -12.10
C THR A 824 -24.91 -13.40 -13.50
N TYR A 825 -25.56 -12.26 -13.70
CA TYR A 825 -25.41 -11.44 -14.89
C TYR A 825 -24.01 -10.83 -14.93
N ASP A 826 -23.37 -10.86 -16.10
CA ASP A 826 -22.12 -10.15 -16.31
C ASP A 826 -22.42 -8.65 -16.46
N GLN A 827 -22.02 -7.87 -15.46
CA GLN A 827 -22.22 -6.42 -15.41
C GLN A 827 -20.92 -5.65 -15.65
N SER A 828 -19.92 -6.28 -16.28
CA SER A 828 -18.70 -5.57 -16.67
C SER A 828 -19.04 -4.38 -17.58
N GLY A 829 -18.49 -3.21 -17.25
CA GLY A 829 -18.77 -1.94 -17.93
C GLY A 829 -20.06 -1.22 -17.48
N CYS A 830 -20.85 -1.76 -16.56
CA CYS A 830 -22.05 -1.11 -16.02
C CYS A 830 -21.79 -0.19 -14.83
N ALA A 831 -20.56 -0.16 -14.33
CA ALA A 831 -20.18 0.63 -13.18
C ALA A 831 -20.23 2.13 -13.53
N THR A 832 -21.05 2.91 -12.82
CA THR A 832 -21.14 4.37 -13.03
C THR A 832 -20.11 5.06 -12.18
N GLN A 833 -19.23 5.86 -12.80
CA GLN A 833 -18.19 6.60 -12.07
C GLN A 833 -18.73 7.87 -11.43
N PHE A 834 -18.31 8.09 -10.19
CA PHE A 834 -18.64 9.28 -9.42
C PHE A 834 -17.48 9.62 -8.46
N LEU A 835 -17.46 10.87 -8.01
CA LEU A 835 -16.48 11.39 -7.06
C LEU A 835 -17.09 11.38 -5.66
N ARG A 836 -16.41 10.73 -4.72
CA ARG A 836 -16.76 10.69 -3.31
C ARG A 836 -15.80 11.56 -2.51
N ASN A 837 -16.31 12.65 -1.93
CA ASN A 837 -15.57 13.48 -1.01
C ASN A 837 -15.78 12.98 0.41
N VAL A 838 -14.72 12.51 1.05
CA VAL A 838 -14.71 12.03 2.44
C VAL A 838 -14.02 13.07 3.30
N THR A 839 -14.74 13.64 4.26
CA THR A 839 -14.18 14.52 5.27
C THR A 839 -13.94 13.70 6.54
N THR A 840 -12.69 13.66 6.97
CA THR A 840 -12.24 12.95 8.17
C THR A 840 -11.77 13.97 9.20
N ASP A 841 -12.20 13.78 10.45
CA ASP A 841 -11.65 14.47 11.61
C ASP A 841 -10.19 14.03 11.80
N CYS A 842 -9.22 14.95 11.74
CA CYS A 842 -7.81 14.56 11.86
C CYS A 842 -7.30 14.34 13.29
N GLU A 843 -8.10 14.65 14.32
CA GLU A 843 -7.78 14.26 15.70
C GLU A 843 -8.22 12.82 15.97
N THR A 844 -9.42 12.45 15.51
CA THR A 844 -10.01 11.12 15.81
C THR A 844 -9.83 10.10 14.69
N GLY A 845 -9.57 10.54 13.46
CA GLY A 845 -9.61 9.71 12.26
C GLY A 845 -11.04 9.31 11.83
N ALA A 846 -12.08 9.83 12.48
CA ALA A 846 -13.47 9.48 12.16
C ALA A 846 -13.95 10.19 10.88
N VAL A 847 -14.66 9.46 10.02
CA VAL A 847 -15.33 10.07 8.85
C VAL A 847 -16.55 10.85 9.35
N VAL A 848 -16.54 12.17 9.18
CA VAL A 848 -17.59 13.08 9.65
C VAL A 848 -18.56 13.50 8.55
N ALA A 849 -18.15 13.38 7.27
CA ALA A 849 -19.04 13.64 6.13
C ALA A 849 -18.61 12.83 4.90
N VAL A 850 -19.61 12.45 4.09
CA VAL A 850 -19.43 11.86 2.76
C VAL A 850 -20.37 12.57 1.80
N VAL A 851 -19.81 13.11 0.71
CA VAL A 851 -20.58 13.77 -0.35
C VAL A 851 -20.23 13.13 -1.69
N ASP A 852 -21.25 12.58 -2.35
CA ASP A 852 -21.11 11.92 -3.65
C ASP A 852 -21.57 12.87 -4.74
N THR A 853 -20.75 13.02 -5.77
CA THR A 853 -21.00 13.88 -6.92
C THR A 853 -20.68 13.16 -8.22
N THR A 854 -21.39 13.48 -9.29
CA THR A 854 -21.03 13.06 -10.64
C THR A 854 -19.68 13.65 -11.04
N MET A 855 -19.10 13.19 -12.14
CA MET A 855 -17.80 13.69 -12.64
C MET A 855 -17.81 15.20 -12.97
N ASP A 856 -18.99 15.79 -13.21
CA ASP A 856 -19.21 17.22 -13.43
C ASP A 856 -19.65 17.99 -12.15
N GLY A 857 -19.62 17.34 -10.98
CA GLY A 857 -19.86 17.96 -9.68
C GLY A 857 -21.32 18.07 -9.25
N ALA A 858 -22.29 17.55 -10.02
CA ALA A 858 -23.68 17.51 -9.60
C ALA A 858 -23.88 16.43 -8.50
N PRO A 859 -24.83 16.58 -7.56
CA PRO A 859 -25.08 15.55 -6.54
C PRO A 859 -25.38 14.18 -7.16
N TYR A 860 -24.71 13.14 -6.69
CA TYR A 860 -24.91 11.76 -7.11
C TYR A 860 -25.53 10.93 -5.98
N THR A 861 -26.54 10.13 -6.30
CA THR A 861 -27.14 9.16 -5.36
C THR A 861 -26.69 7.77 -5.77
N VAL A 862 -25.91 7.11 -4.90
CA VAL A 862 -25.46 5.74 -5.12
C VAL A 862 -26.66 4.80 -5.11
N THR A 863 -26.78 3.99 -6.16
CA THR A 863 -27.90 3.07 -6.41
C THR A 863 -27.57 1.61 -6.09
N GLY A 864 -26.29 1.25 -6.05
CA GLY A 864 -25.80 -0.02 -5.54
C GLY A 864 -24.69 0.17 -4.51
N THR A 865 -23.60 -0.57 -4.63
CA THR A 865 -22.46 -0.51 -3.72
C THR A 865 -21.35 0.36 -4.29
N ALA A 866 -20.93 1.37 -3.53
CA ALA A 866 -19.75 2.17 -3.89
C ALA A 866 -18.47 1.35 -3.74
N GLY A 867 -17.77 1.08 -4.84
CA GLY A 867 -16.50 0.36 -4.89
C GLY A 867 -15.40 1.10 -5.65
N GLN A 868 -14.14 0.70 -5.48
CA GLN A 868 -13.06 1.21 -6.33
C GLN A 868 -13.22 0.66 -7.76
N CYS A 869 -12.95 1.48 -8.77
CA CYS A 869 -12.93 1.04 -10.15
C CYS A 869 -11.83 1.71 -10.96
N GLU A 870 -11.42 1.02 -12.03
CA GLU A 870 -10.55 1.60 -13.05
C GLU A 870 -11.25 2.79 -13.71
N ALA A 871 -10.57 3.93 -13.79
CA ALA A 871 -11.08 5.13 -14.47
C ALA A 871 -11.54 4.77 -15.90
N ALA A 872 -12.83 4.98 -16.19
CA ALA A 872 -13.44 4.62 -17.45
C ALA A 872 -12.97 5.67 -18.45
N GLY A 873 -12.03 5.27 -19.31
CA GLY A 873 -11.31 6.15 -20.22
C GLY A 873 -12.21 7.14 -20.97
N GLY A 874 -12.18 8.39 -20.52
CA GLY A 874 -12.49 9.57 -21.29
C GLY A 874 -11.32 10.54 -21.09
N ALA A 875 -10.39 10.56 -22.04
CA ALA A 875 -9.35 11.58 -22.12
C ALA A 875 -10.00 12.95 -22.41
N CYS A 876 -10.51 13.62 -21.38
CA CYS A 876 -11.17 14.93 -21.49
C CYS A 876 -10.18 16.08 -21.77
N CYS A 877 -8.89 15.79 -21.71
CA CYS A 877 -7.86 16.45 -22.50
C CYS A 877 -7.14 15.31 -23.24
N PRO A 878 -6.68 15.46 -24.50
CA PRO A 878 -5.49 14.71 -24.85
C PRO A 878 -4.49 15.01 -23.71
N PRO A 879 -3.99 14.00 -22.98
CA PRO A 879 -2.80 14.26 -22.17
C PRO A 879 -1.83 14.97 -23.12
N PRO A 880 -1.13 16.05 -22.70
CA PRO A 880 0.02 16.48 -23.48
C PRO A 880 0.78 15.20 -23.79
N GLU A 881 0.89 14.90 -25.08
CA GLU A 881 1.45 13.65 -25.61
C GLU A 881 2.58 13.28 -24.67
N PRO A 882 2.46 12.18 -23.89
CA PRO A 882 3.39 11.91 -22.81
C PRO A 882 4.75 12.02 -23.47
N GLU A 883 5.55 13.02 -23.07
CA GLU A 883 6.80 13.29 -23.75
C GLU A 883 7.55 11.97 -23.68
N CYS A 884 7.59 11.25 -24.81
CA CYS A 884 8.23 9.95 -24.86
C CYS A 884 9.66 10.28 -24.44
N PRO A 885 10.14 9.80 -23.28
CA PRO A 885 11.45 10.20 -22.80
C PRO A 885 12.43 9.88 -23.92
N GLN A 886 13.02 10.94 -24.48
CA GLN A 886 13.98 10.81 -25.56
C GLN A 886 15.29 10.46 -24.88
N HIS A 887 15.76 9.23 -25.08
CA HIS A 887 17.07 8.86 -24.57
C HIS A 887 18.11 9.24 -25.60
N LEU A 888 19.14 9.98 -25.17
CA LEU A 888 20.27 10.32 -26.02
C LEU A 888 21.37 9.28 -25.79
N LEU A 889 21.71 8.53 -26.83
CA LEU A 889 22.87 7.64 -26.86
C LEU A 889 24.03 8.34 -27.59
N HIS A 890 25.24 8.08 -27.14
CA HIS A 890 26.45 8.40 -27.88
C HIS A 890 27.14 7.13 -28.39
N GLU A 891 27.57 7.11 -29.65
CA GLU A 891 28.36 6.00 -30.19
C GLU A 891 29.66 6.52 -30.79
N CYS A 892 30.79 6.01 -30.29
CA CYS A 892 32.10 6.31 -30.85
C CYS A 892 32.28 5.55 -32.17
N ARG A 893 32.51 6.27 -33.26
CA ARG A 893 32.73 5.74 -34.61
C ARG A 893 34.04 6.23 -35.20
N TRP A 894 34.45 5.59 -36.28
CA TRP A 894 35.69 5.91 -36.99
C TRP A 894 35.41 6.26 -38.45
N ASP A 895 36.17 7.22 -38.94
CA ASP A 895 36.17 7.68 -40.32
C ASP A 895 37.53 7.37 -40.95
N ASP A 896 37.54 6.84 -42.16
CA ASP A 896 38.72 6.57 -42.98
C ASP A 896 38.95 7.76 -43.92
N THR A 897 39.60 8.80 -43.41
CA THR A 897 39.72 10.07 -44.13
C THR A 897 40.69 10.02 -45.31
N ASP A 898 41.56 9.00 -45.39
CA ASP A 898 42.54 8.82 -46.47
C ASP A 898 42.19 7.70 -47.49
N GLY A 899 41.17 6.88 -47.19
CA GLY A 899 40.59 5.88 -48.07
C GLY A 899 41.38 4.57 -48.13
N ASP A 900 42.17 4.25 -47.11
CA ASP A 900 42.98 3.03 -47.05
C ASP A 900 42.23 1.80 -46.49
N GLY A 901 41.00 2.00 -46.02
CA GLY A 901 40.11 1.01 -45.42
C GLY A 901 40.22 0.88 -43.90
N LEU A 902 41.05 1.69 -43.23
CA LEU A 902 41.21 1.73 -41.78
C LEU A 902 40.72 3.08 -41.26
N GLY A 903 39.93 3.05 -40.18
CA GLY A 903 39.51 4.29 -39.52
C GLY A 903 40.70 5.03 -38.91
N ASP A 904 40.94 6.26 -39.33
CA ASP A 904 42.06 7.10 -38.88
C ASP A 904 41.61 8.33 -38.07
N THR A 905 40.33 8.70 -38.15
CA THR A 905 39.74 9.79 -37.37
C THR A 905 38.54 9.30 -36.54
N THR A 906 38.54 9.56 -35.23
CA THR A 906 37.38 9.28 -34.38
C THR A 906 36.35 10.39 -34.44
N TYR A 907 35.08 10.00 -34.41
CA TYR A 907 33.96 10.91 -34.22
C TYR A 907 32.91 10.27 -33.33
N LEU A 908 31.99 11.08 -32.80
CA LEU A 908 30.92 10.65 -31.93
C LEU A 908 29.59 10.91 -32.64
N GLU A 909 28.78 9.86 -32.81
CA GLU A 909 27.43 9.96 -33.34
C GLU A 909 26.44 10.05 -32.18
N LEU A 910 25.64 11.11 -32.14
CA LEU A 910 24.54 11.24 -31.19
C LEU A 910 23.29 10.60 -31.80
N ILE A 911 22.70 9.65 -31.09
CA ILE A 911 21.54 8.89 -31.55
C ILE A 911 20.41 9.10 -30.54
N GLN A 912 19.29 9.62 -31.03
CA GLN A 912 18.05 9.71 -30.29
C GLN A 912 17.33 8.35 -30.33
N VAL A 913 16.98 7.81 -29.17
CA VAL A 913 16.09 6.67 -29.03
C VAL A 913 14.70 7.19 -28.73
N ASP A 914 13.77 6.94 -29.64
CA ASP A 914 12.37 7.20 -29.39
C ASP A 914 11.86 6.25 -28.28
N GLY A 915 11.57 6.79 -27.09
CA GLY A 915 11.16 6.01 -25.92
C GLY A 915 9.88 5.19 -26.10
N CYS A 916 9.10 5.44 -27.15
CA CYS A 916 7.82 4.80 -27.42
C CYS A 916 7.94 3.63 -28.44
N THR A 917 8.83 3.76 -29.42
CA THR A 917 8.98 2.80 -30.52
C THR A 917 10.33 2.07 -30.51
N GLY A 918 11.31 2.59 -29.79
CA GLY A 918 12.71 2.15 -29.85
C GLY A 918 13.40 2.53 -31.17
N ALA A 919 12.81 3.44 -31.97
CA ALA A 919 13.43 3.88 -33.21
C ALA A 919 14.69 4.72 -32.93
N LEU A 920 15.80 4.35 -33.56
CA LEU A 920 17.07 5.07 -33.48
C LEU A 920 17.13 6.13 -34.59
N THR A 921 17.32 7.39 -34.21
CA THR A 921 17.49 8.51 -35.14
C THR A 921 18.82 9.21 -34.86
N SER A 922 19.72 9.22 -35.84
CA SER A 922 20.96 10.00 -35.72
C SER A 922 20.64 11.50 -35.68
N LEU A 923 21.08 12.18 -34.62
CA LEU A 923 20.95 13.62 -34.44
C LEU A 923 22.14 14.39 -35.02
N GLY A 924 23.22 13.69 -35.36
CA GLY A 924 24.41 14.26 -35.96
C GLY A 924 25.69 13.63 -35.45
N THR A 925 26.77 13.89 -36.18
CA THR A 925 28.12 13.44 -35.86
C THR A 925 28.96 14.64 -35.41
N TYR A 926 29.80 14.43 -34.40
CA TYR A 926 30.60 15.47 -33.74
C TYR A 926 32.03 15.00 -33.53
N LEU A 927 32.95 15.95 -33.31
CA LEU A 927 34.26 15.62 -32.77
C LEU A 927 34.08 14.94 -31.39
N PRO A 928 35.01 14.07 -30.95
CA PRO A 928 34.85 13.32 -29.69
C PRO A 928 34.64 14.18 -28.43
N ASP A 929 35.03 15.45 -28.46
CA ASP A 929 34.87 16.42 -27.38
C ASP A 929 33.60 17.28 -27.50
N LEU A 930 32.72 16.96 -28.46
CA LEU A 930 31.49 17.69 -28.79
C LEU A 930 31.69 19.17 -29.19
N THR A 931 32.92 19.63 -29.42
CA THR A 931 33.22 21.06 -29.66
C THR A 931 32.76 21.55 -31.04
N ALA A 932 32.61 20.65 -32.00
CA ALA A 932 32.13 20.97 -33.34
C ALA A 932 31.46 19.76 -34.00
N ALA A 933 30.51 20.03 -34.91
CA ALA A 933 29.96 19.02 -35.80
C ALA A 933 31.05 18.47 -36.73
N TYR A 934 31.04 17.16 -36.96
CA TYR A 934 31.95 16.43 -37.83
C TYR A 934 31.17 15.80 -38.98
N THR A 935 31.73 15.74 -40.18
CA THR A 935 31.09 15.07 -41.34
C THR A 935 32.00 13.94 -41.81
N PRO A 936 31.64 12.67 -41.59
CA PRO A 936 32.44 11.54 -42.01
C PRO A 936 32.61 11.48 -43.54
N VAL A 937 33.82 11.21 -44.01
CA VAL A 937 34.22 11.08 -45.41
C VAL A 937 34.05 9.64 -45.90
N ALA A 938 34.45 8.66 -45.11
CA ALA A 938 34.28 7.23 -45.32
C ALA A 938 34.16 6.49 -43.96
N PRO A 939 32.96 6.47 -43.34
CA PRO A 939 32.77 5.85 -42.03
C PRO A 939 33.04 4.34 -42.07
N THR A 940 33.82 3.82 -41.12
CA THR A 940 34.19 2.41 -41.02
C THR A 940 33.60 1.75 -39.76
N ALA A 941 33.22 0.47 -39.87
CA ALA A 941 32.61 -0.29 -38.77
C ALA A 941 33.65 -1.02 -37.90
N GLU A 942 34.92 -1.08 -38.34
CA GLU A 942 35.96 -1.85 -37.67
C GLU A 942 36.87 -0.93 -36.85
N CYS A 943 36.67 -0.92 -35.53
CA CYS A 943 37.61 -0.34 -34.58
C CYS A 943 38.82 -1.29 -34.42
N PRO A 944 40.07 -0.81 -34.32
CA PRO A 944 41.23 -1.67 -34.04
C PRO A 944 41.26 -2.26 -32.61
N VAL A 945 40.30 -1.91 -31.75
CA VAL A 945 40.21 -2.41 -30.37
C VAL A 945 38.85 -3.08 -30.11
N GLU A 946 38.94 -4.20 -29.38
CA GLU A 946 37.87 -5.11 -28.96
C GLU A 946 36.59 -4.34 -28.59
N GLY A 947 35.51 -4.59 -29.34
CA GLY A 947 34.29 -3.77 -29.31
C GLY A 947 33.66 -3.68 -27.93
N ALA A 948 33.12 -2.50 -27.61
CA ALA A 948 32.33 -2.29 -26.40
C ALA A 948 31.12 -3.26 -26.36
N PRO A 949 30.76 -3.79 -25.19
CA PRO A 949 29.59 -4.66 -25.05
C PRO A 949 28.32 -3.94 -25.52
N GLN A 950 27.38 -4.69 -26.10
CA GLN A 950 26.10 -4.15 -26.58
C GLN A 950 25.34 -3.48 -25.44
N ALA A 951 24.81 -2.29 -25.69
CA ALA A 951 23.94 -1.60 -24.75
C ALA A 951 22.66 -2.44 -24.55
N SER A 952 22.30 -2.70 -23.30
CA SER A 952 21.04 -3.35 -22.94
C SER A 952 20.26 -2.46 -21.98
N ALA A 953 18.96 -2.36 -22.20
CA ALA A 953 18.02 -1.69 -21.29
C ALA A 953 17.12 -2.72 -20.61
N VAL A 954 16.43 -2.30 -19.54
CA VAL A 954 15.49 -3.13 -18.80
C VAL A 954 14.10 -2.51 -18.83
N ARG A 955 13.09 -3.31 -19.14
CA ARG A 955 11.67 -2.91 -19.15
C ARG A 955 10.90 -3.59 -18.02
N ALA A 956 10.36 -2.81 -17.08
CA ALA A 956 9.49 -3.32 -16.01
C ALA A 956 8.07 -3.60 -16.51
N ARG A 957 7.44 -4.65 -15.97
CA ARG A 957 6.07 -5.09 -16.28
C ARG A 957 5.40 -5.67 -15.03
N ARG A 958 4.06 -5.67 -15.02
CA ARG A 958 3.24 -6.25 -13.94
C ARG A 958 2.04 -7.00 -14.51
N VAL A 959 1.70 -8.15 -13.93
CA VAL A 959 0.55 -8.99 -14.27
C VAL A 959 -0.13 -9.42 -12.97
N GLN A 960 -1.46 -9.45 -12.95
CA GLN A 960 -2.25 -9.98 -11.82
C GLN A 960 -2.96 -11.26 -12.26
N LEU A 961 -2.86 -12.30 -11.44
CA LEU A 961 -3.57 -13.57 -11.62
C LEU A 961 -4.75 -13.63 -10.65
N GLY A 962 -5.95 -13.87 -11.18
CA GLY A 962 -7.18 -14.00 -10.39
C GLY A 962 -7.37 -15.39 -9.74
N PRO A 963 -8.19 -15.49 -8.69
CA PRO A 963 -8.49 -16.77 -8.03
C PRO A 963 -9.17 -17.76 -8.99
N GLY A 964 -9.02 -19.07 -8.72
CA GLY A 964 -9.68 -20.12 -9.50
C GLY A 964 -8.85 -20.74 -10.64
N GLY A 965 -7.54 -20.50 -10.70
CA GLY A 965 -6.62 -21.23 -11.58
C GLY A 965 -6.73 -20.93 -13.09
N GLY A 966 -7.62 -20.02 -13.51
CA GLY A 966 -7.83 -19.67 -14.92
C GLY A 966 -6.65 -18.95 -15.59
N GLY A 967 -5.73 -18.38 -14.81
CA GLY A 967 -4.54 -17.69 -15.31
C GLY A 967 -3.24 -18.33 -14.81
N ALA A 968 -2.32 -18.63 -15.73
CA ALA A 968 -0.94 -19.01 -15.42
C ALA A 968 0.04 -18.03 -16.09
N TRP A 969 1.00 -17.53 -15.32
CA TRP A 969 2.15 -16.83 -15.85
C TRP A 969 3.32 -17.80 -16.04
N SER A 970 4.13 -17.61 -17.08
CA SER A 970 5.27 -18.46 -17.37
C SER A 970 6.46 -17.64 -17.84
N ALA A 971 7.62 -17.86 -17.22
CA ALA A 971 8.88 -17.24 -17.62
C ALA A 971 9.25 -17.53 -19.08
N ALA A 972 8.86 -18.69 -19.62
CA ALA A 972 9.10 -19.07 -21.00
C ALA A 972 8.41 -18.16 -22.04
N ARG A 973 7.42 -17.36 -21.61
CA ARG A 973 6.73 -16.38 -22.48
C ARG A 973 7.36 -14.99 -22.45
N VAL A 974 8.39 -14.78 -21.62
CA VAL A 974 9.06 -13.48 -21.47
C VAL A 974 10.51 -13.60 -21.97
N PRO A 975 10.81 -13.19 -23.21
CA PRO A 975 12.17 -13.28 -23.74
C PRO A 975 13.09 -12.31 -22.98
N LEU A 976 14.32 -12.74 -22.66
CA LEU A 976 15.31 -11.95 -21.90
C LEU A 976 14.83 -11.54 -20.49
N LEU A 977 13.99 -12.34 -19.83
CA LEU A 977 13.56 -12.10 -18.44
C LEU A 977 14.78 -11.91 -17.51
N GLN A 978 14.83 -10.79 -16.79
CA GLN A 978 15.94 -10.44 -15.90
C GLN A 978 15.59 -10.69 -14.43
N SER A 979 14.40 -10.28 -14.00
CA SER A 979 13.88 -10.56 -12.66
C SER A 979 12.38 -10.77 -12.66
N VAL A 980 11.87 -11.49 -11.67
CA VAL A 980 10.44 -11.70 -11.42
C VAL A 980 10.19 -11.84 -9.92
N THR A 981 9.19 -11.12 -9.41
CA THR A 981 8.69 -11.17 -8.04
C THR A 981 7.20 -11.55 -8.07
N ALA A 982 6.83 -12.57 -7.31
CA ALA A 982 5.45 -13.01 -7.15
C ALA A 982 4.97 -12.77 -5.72
N THR A 983 3.82 -12.13 -5.55
CA THR A 983 3.22 -11.81 -4.25
C THR A 983 1.77 -12.29 -4.20
N ALA A 984 1.41 -13.07 -3.18
CA ALA A 984 0.03 -13.53 -3.02
C ALA A 984 -0.78 -12.61 -2.10
N HIS A 985 -2.00 -12.25 -2.50
CA HIS A 985 -2.93 -11.40 -1.75
C HIS A 985 -4.25 -12.12 -1.54
N GLY A 986 -4.67 -12.26 -0.28
CA GLY A 986 -5.97 -12.82 0.09
C GLY A 986 -6.16 -14.31 -0.20
N GLY A 987 -5.09 -15.06 -0.50
CA GLY A 987 -5.13 -16.51 -0.73
C GLY A 987 -3.77 -17.07 -1.15
N THR A 988 -3.75 -18.29 -1.67
CA THR A 988 -2.52 -19.00 -2.07
C THR A 988 -2.26 -18.94 -3.57
N GLY A 989 -0.99 -18.93 -3.96
CA GLY A 989 -0.51 -19.24 -5.30
C GLY A 989 0.23 -20.57 -5.33
N ARG A 990 0.47 -21.11 -6.53
CA ARG A 990 1.38 -22.24 -6.77
C ARG A 990 2.48 -21.80 -7.72
N ILE A 991 3.72 -21.99 -7.29
CA ILE A 991 4.93 -21.79 -8.06
C ILE A 991 5.42 -23.19 -8.47
N SER A 992 5.69 -23.41 -9.75
CA SER A 992 6.34 -24.63 -10.23
C SER A 992 7.70 -24.26 -10.78
N THR A 993 8.76 -24.86 -10.23
CA THR A 993 10.14 -24.77 -10.72
C THR A 993 10.62 -26.15 -11.20
N VAL A 994 11.90 -26.26 -11.61
CA VAL A 994 12.53 -27.57 -11.85
C VAL A 994 12.56 -28.46 -10.61
N ASP A 995 12.54 -27.85 -9.42
CA ASP A 995 12.62 -28.55 -8.13
C ASP A 995 11.25 -29.04 -7.63
N GLY A 996 10.18 -28.69 -8.35
CA GLY A 996 8.80 -29.09 -8.05
C GLY A 996 7.89 -27.91 -7.76
N ASP A 997 6.76 -28.22 -7.12
CA ASP A 997 5.74 -27.25 -6.78
C ASP A 997 5.88 -26.75 -5.35
N THR A 998 5.81 -25.44 -5.18
CA THR A 998 5.70 -24.79 -3.88
C THR A 998 4.44 -23.93 -3.81
N THR A 999 3.87 -23.85 -2.63
CA THR A 999 2.72 -22.98 -2.35
C THR A 999 3.23 -21.62 -1.90
N LEU A 1000 2.75 -20.56 -2.55
CA LEU A 1000 2.95 -19.17 -2.14
C LEU A 1000 1.79 -18.77 -1.21
N PHE A 1001 2.06 -18.47 0.06
CA PHE A 1001 1.03 -18.17 1.05
C PHE A 1001 0.60 -16.69 1.05
N PRO A 1002 -0.58 -16.33 1.60
CA PRO A 1002 -1.03 -14.94 1.64
C PRO A 1002 -0.01 -14.03 2.35
N GLY A 1003 0.34 -12.92 1.70
CA GLY A 1003 1.35 -11.97 2.19
C GLY A 1003 2.80 -12.36 1.88
N GLU A 1004 3.05 -13.57 1.39
CA GLU A 1004 4.38 -14.01 0.99
C GLU A 1004 4.78 -13.40 -0.37
N SER A 1005 6.06 -13.06 -0.51
CA SER A 1005 6.66 -12.63 -1.76
C SER A 1005 7.94 -13.42 -2.04
N VAL A 1006 8.08 -13.93 -3.27
CA VAL A 1006 9.26 -14.66 -3.72
C VAL A 1006 9.82 -14.02 -4.99
N THR A 1007 11.14 -13.80 -5.03
CA THR A 1007 11.84 -13.14 -6.13
C THR A 1007 12.89 -14.07 -6.74
N TRP A 1008 12.99 -14.05 -8.07
CA TRP A 1008 14.08 -14.64 -8.84
C TRP A 1008 14.70 -13.56 -9.72
N SER A 1009 16.02 -13.51 -9.81
CA SER A 1009 16.74 -12.64 -10.73
C SER A 1009 17.93 -13.38 -11.34
N VAL A 1010 18.43 -12.87 -12.46
CA VAL A 1010 19.80 -13.19 -12.90
C VAL A 1010 20.78 -12.73 -11.81
N ALA A 1011 21.87 -13.48 -11.63
CA ALA A 1011 22.81 -13.25 -10.53
C ALA A 1011 23.96 -12.33 -10.92
N ARG A 1012 24.28 -12.23 -12.21
CA ARG A 1012 25.36 -11.43 -12.76
C ARG A 1012 24.90 -10.71 -14.02
N ASP A 1013 25.47 -9.55 -14.29
CA ASP A 1013 25.18 -8.76 -15.49
C ASP A 1013 25.50 -9.49 -16.81
N GLU A 1014 26.36 -10.52 -16.75
CA GLU A 1014 26.69 -11.39 -17.89
C GLU A 1014 25.69 -12.53 -18.13
N ASP A 1015 24.78 -12.80 -17.18
CA ASP A 1015 23.74 -13.82 -17.33
C ASP A 1015 22.60 -13.28 -18.21
N SER A 1016 22.55 -13.76 -19.46
CA SER A 1016 21.64 -13.19 -20.48
C SER A 1016 20.13 -13.29 -20.19
N MET A 1017 19.67 -14.25 -19.38
CA MET A 1017 18.27 -14.37 -18.96
C MET A 1017 18.08 -15.38 -17.81
N LEU A 1018 16.98 -15.23 -17.08
CA LEU A 1018 16.45 -16.25 -16.17
C LEU A 1018 15.97 -17.47 -16.98
N VAL A 1019 16.59 -18.63 -16.79
CA VAL A 1019 16.28 -19.85 -17.56
C VAL A 1019 15.70 -20.93 -16.64
N GLY A 1020 14.49 -21.41 -16.95
CA GLY A 1020 13.89 -22.56 -16.27
C GLY A 1020 12.38 -22.65 -16.51
N PRO A 1021 11.76 -23.82 -16.32
CA PRO A 1021 10.33 -23.91 -16.11
C PRO A 1021 9.99 -23.17 -14.82
N LEU A 1022 9.65 -21.89 -14.91
CA LEU A 1022 9.05 -21.12 -13.83
C LEU A 1022 7.62 -20.78 -14.26
N THR A 1023 6.64 -21.38 -13.60
CA THR A 1023 5.22 -21.06 -13.79
C THR A 1023 4.57 -20.68 -12.48
N ILE A 1024 3.74 -19.64 -12.51
CA ILE A 1024 3.03 -19.15 -11.33
C ILE A 1024 1.54 -19.15 -11.64
N THR A 1025 0.74 -19.69 -10.72
CA THR A 1025 -0.73 -19.74 -10.80
C THR A 1025 -1.34 -19.23 -9.50
N ALA A 1026 -2.48 -18.55 -9.60
CA ALA A 1026 -3.29 -18.20 -8.43
C ALA A 1026 -4.26 -19.35 -8.12
N GLN A 1027 -4.35 -19.76 -6.84
CA GLN A 1027 -5.24 -20.83 -6.39
C GLN A 1027 -6.49 -20.25 -5.74
N THR A 1028 -6.37 -19.73 -4.50
CA THR A 1028 -7.51 -19.31 -3.67
C THR A 1028 -7.65 -17.80 -3.53
N GLY A 1029 -6.63 -17.03 -3.93
CA GLY A 1029 -6.62 -15.56 -3.91
C GLY A 1029 -6.01 -14.97 -5.17
N THR A 1030 -5.61 -13.71 -5.11
CA THR A 1030 -4.90 -13.06 -6.24
C THR A 1030 -3.39 -13.20 -6.08
N VAL A 1031 -2.66 -13.34 -7.19
CA VAL A 1031 -1.19 -13.28 -7.19
C VAL A 1031 -0.74 -12.17 -8.13
N THR A 1032 -0.02 -11.19 -7.60
CA THR A 1032 0.65 -10.15 -8.39
C THR A 1032 2.02 -10.65 -8.82
N ILE A 1033 2.39 -10.43 -10.08
CA ILE A 1033 3.70 -10.75 -10.64
C ILE A 1033 4.30 -9.48 -11.23
N SER A 1034 5.37 -9.00 -10.64
CA SER A 1034 6.18 -7.89 -11.18
C SER A 1034 7.45 -8.47 -11.78
N TYR A 1035 7.83 -8.08 -12.99
CA TYR A 1035 9.01 -8.64 -13.64
C TYR A 1035 9.71 -7.62 -14.54
N THR A 1036 11.00 -7.85 -14.77
CA THR A 1036 11.82 -7.03 -15.65
C THR A 1036 12.31 -7.84 -16.84
N GLN A 1037 12.32 -7.21 -18.01
CA GLN A 1037 12.68 -7.83 -19.27
C GLN A 1037 13.83 -7.04 -19.92
N GLY A 1038 14.93 -7.73 -20.22
CA GLY A 1038 16.03 -7.16 -20.99
C GLY A 1038 15.57 -6.80 -22.40
N VAL A 1039 16.04 -5.67 -22.90
CA VAL A 1039 15.83 -5.18 -24.25
C VAL A 1039 17.20 -4.85 -24.80
N LEU A 1040 17.59 -5.54 -25.88
CA LEU A 1040 18.78 -5.15 -26.64
C LEU A 1040 18.46 -3.80 -27.30
N LEU A 1041 19.31 -2.79 -27.06
CA LEU A 1041 19.17 -1.45 -27.63
C LEU A 1041 19.80 -1.36 -29.02
#